data_AF-A0A2D8SWN2-F1
#
_entry.id   AF-A0A2D8SWN2-F1
#
_cell.length_a   1.000
_cell.length_b   1.000
_cell.length_c   1.000
_cell.angle_alpha   90.00
_cell.angle_beta   90.00
_cell.angle_gamma   90.00
#
_symmetry.space_group_name_H-M   'P 1'
#
loop_
_entity.id
_entity.type
_entity.pdbx_description
1 polymer ?
#
loop_
_entity_poly.entity_id
_entity_poly.type
_entity_poly.pdbx_seq_one_letter_code
_entity_poly.pdbx_strand_id
1 'polypeptide(L)'
;MMQSHHSRNEEAVSAAVATVMLFGGVLSIIGLMLLTIIPVIQELEGSIERHDMEAQMLILSDEINQLSEQGLPGDKKVVELSTLDGEISWDQLRGGMWYSASWVEGHSLRLDGILDFDDFIKIRHPTTKVHCVCMDDMRLGPENHFFYSHLDLFDQIVVTPMPQLTIPLGPVSYEMDGQSFEIKLGETKLINNPTEISSDHELLIMGYKGESGATHIPPIDPNPLSGLGRTWQIPITPGEQTLHFVSPGHSKLTWSVGNQDSSQVILNPEHPLEVASWTQIINATEPGLATLTSSGEGSLLLVKGTQGMTNIVGLDNAYLSQSFIPPQLDGKLSIYNPSQDGVNLNWRLGGVSVPGNSSLTIDWPPLDRDQALIVSSSSPVAMRWHQGNDGILQNIALDTGQLSGQEYTLSQNGTYTMQLLGEQLFWVNETTSGWNNDSESTTSFVHQGDLEHLQIAEGDSSRMIFESGANGIMMIERDGENRCISLNISASGWIEVEAPWQDVRGRGEADIIRSWRDGSHFSGMAITLFADTENAPYGAVSNGWAFHLSRLSYEFTSSISGLEVAWSGGAVVTNHPELEPVVLRVPAERGGPGPRFSATIPSLYPVAQGTTGQGYFNGEIELTSRKSLASYGAYEVRRGWYGPYGEQLGDVSASALASSEDWTAFPGQLSLLTDYAGWVPVPSQAAAETVWHTGGEQILFTLQSADLSMLISEAT
;
A
#
# COMPACT_ATOMS: atom_id res chain seq x y z
N MET A 1 -72.40 -72.45 50.98
CA MET A 1 -71.85 -71.77 49.79
C MET A 1 -71.84 -70.27 50.10
N MET A 2 -70.77 -69.80 50.74
CA MET A 2 -70.58 -68.40 51.12
C MET A 2 -69.82 -67.73 49.98
N GLN A 3 -70.48 -66.81 49.27
CA GLN A 3 -69.82 -65.90 48.34
C GLN A 3 -69.33 -64.68 49.14
N SER A 4 -68.01 -64.52 49.21
CA SER A 4 -67.34 -63.35 49.75
C SER A 4 -67.47 -62.16 48.81
N HIS A 5 -67.87 -61.02 49.37
CA HIS A 5 -67.86 -59.69 48.76
C HIS A 5 -66.51 -59.34 48.10
N HIS A 6 -66.53 -59.08 46.79
CA HIS A 6 -65.53 -58.26 46.10
C HIS A 6 -66.23 -57.01 45.54
N SER A 7 -66.55 -56.04 46.41
CA SER A 7 -66.75 -54.65 45.98
C SER A 7 -65.37 -54.00 45.92
N ARG A 8 -64.68 -54.18 44.79
CA ARG A 8 -63.38 -53.54 44.53
C ARG A 8 -63.64 -52.06 44.28
N ASN A 9 -62.90 -51.19 44.95
CA ASN A 9 -63.03 -49.73 44.98
C ASN A 9 -63.08 -49.06 43.58
N GLU A 10 -64.24 -49.03 42.91
CA GLU A 10 -64.42 -48.30 41.64
C GLU A 10 -64.36 -46.77 41.85
N GLU A 11 -64.80 -46.26 43.01
CA GLU A 11 -64.65 -44.84 43.37
C GLU A 11 -63.19 -44.42 43.56
N ALA A 12 -62.34 -45.27 44.15
CA ALA A 12 -60.93 -44.96 44.32
C ALA A 12 -60.15 -44.99 42.98
N VAL A 13 -60.56 -45.85 42.05
CA VAL A 13 -59.97 -45.90 40.69
C VAL A 13 -60.43 -44.69 39.86
N SER A 14 -61.70 -44.29 39.95
CA SER A 14 -62.21 -43.10 39.27
C SER A 14 -61.56 -41.81 39.79
N ALA A 15 -61.41 -41.67 41.11
CA ALA A 15 -60.71 -40.54 41.73
C ALA A 15 -59.22 -40.51 41.33
N ALA A 16 -58.54 -41.66 41.26
CA ALA A 16 -57.16 -41.74 40.79
C ALA A 16 -57.02 -41.35 39.31
N VAL A 17 -57.90 -41.83 38.43
CA VAL A 17 -57.92 -41.48 37.00
C VAL A 17 -58.21 -39.99 36.78
N ALA A 18 -59.17 -39.43 37.52
CA ALA A 18 -59.46 -38.00 37.47
C ALA A 18 -58.26 -37.15 37.92
N THR A 19 -57.55 -37.57 38.98
CA THR A 19 -56.34 -36.88 39.46
C THR A 19 -55.20 -36.94 38.43
N VAL A 20 -55.00 -38.10 37.78
CA VAL A 20 -54.00 -38.26 36.71
C VAL A 20 -54.36 -37.44 35.47
N MET A 21 -55.63 -37.35 35.07
CA MET A 21 -56.05 -36.49 33.96
C MET A 21 -55.90 -35.01 34.28
N LEU A 22 -56.16 -34.60 35.54
CA LEU A 22 -55.97 -33.21 35.97
C LEU A 22 -54.47 -32.85 35.99
N PHE A 23 -53.61 -33.72 36.49
CA PHE A 23 -52.15 -33.54 36.41
C PHE A 23 -51.64 -33.56 34.97
N GLY A 24 -52.16 -34.46 34.12
CA GLY A 24 -51.82 -34.50 32.69
C GLY A 24 -52.26 -33.25 31.95
N GLY A 25 -53.45 -32.72 32.24
CA GLY A 25 -53.94 -31.47 31.67
C GLY A 25 -53.12 -30.25 32.11
N VAL A 26 -52.75 -30.17 33.39
CA VAL A 26 -51.88 -29.10 33.91
C VAL A 26 -50.48 -29.19 33.31
N LEU A 27 -49.90 -30.40 33.21
CA LEU A 27 -48.60 -30.61 32.54
C LEU A 27 -48.66 -30.26 31.05
N SER A 28 -49.77 -30.53 30.38
CA SER A 28 -49.97 -30.17 28.97
C SER A 28 -50.06 -28.66 28.78
N ILE A 29 -50.74 -27.94 29.68
CA ILE A 29 -50.85 -26.48 29.64
C ILE A 29 -49.50 -25.84 29.98
N ILE A 30 -48.81 -26.32 31.03
CA ILE A 30 -47.46 -25.84 31.38
C ILE A 30 -46.48 -26.13 30.24
N GLY A 31 -46.57 -27.30 29.60
CA GLY A 31 -45.75 -27.65 28.44
C GLY A 31 -46.01 -26.74 27.24
N LEU A 32 -47.28 -26.43 26.94
CA LEU A 32 -47.65 -25.46 25.90
C LEU A 32 -47.19 -24.04 26.24
N MET A 33 -47.35 -23.61 27.49
CA MET A 33 -46.90 -22.28 27.94
C MET A 33 -45.38 -22.17 27.88
N LEU A 34 -44.63 -23.18 28.32
CA LEU A 34 -43.17 -23.24 28.20
C LEU A 34 -42.74 -23.17 26.73
N LEU A 35 -43.37 -23.95 25.85
CA LEU A 35 -43.11 -23.92 24.40
C LEU A 35 -43.31 -22.52 23.78
N THR A 36 -44.25 -21.73 24.29
CA THR A 36 -44.52 -20.37 23.79
C THR A 36 -43.68 -19.28 24.46
N ILE A 37 -43.27 -19.47 25.73
CA ILE A 37 -42.56 -18.45 26.51
C ILE A 37 -41.05 -18.57 26.32
N ILE A 38 -40.50 -19.78 26.15
CA ILE A 38 -39.05 -19.99 25.98
C ILE A 38 -38.49 -19.17 24.80
N PRO A 39 -39.10 -19.14 23.60
CA PRO A 39 -38.58 -18.34 22.49
C PRO A 39 -38.57 -16.83 22.78
N VAL A 40 -39.55 -16.34 23.55
CA VAL A 40 -39.63 -14.91 23.92
C VAL A 40 -38.55 -14.57 24.95
N ILE A 41 -38.28 -15.45 25.90
CA ILE A 41 -37.19 -15.27 26.86
C ILE A 41 -35.84 -15.25 26.13
N GLN A 42 -35.62 -16.18 25.20
CA GLN A 42 -34.39 -16.25 24.40
C GLN A 42 -34.19 -15.03 23.50
N GLU A 43 -35.27 -14.43 22.99
CA GLU A 43 -35.19 -13.18 22.22
C GLU A 43 -34.87 -11.98 23.11
N LEU A 44 -35.51 -11.87 24.29
CA LEU A 44 -35.22 -10.81 25.24
C LEU A 44 -33.80 -10.90 25.80
N GLU A 45 -33.33 -12.11 26.08
CA GLU A 45 -31.96 -12.39 26.52
C GLU A 45 -30.97 -11.99 25.42
N GLY A 46 -31.15 -12.49 24.19
CA GLY A 46 -30.31 -12.11 23.06
C GLY A 46 -30.32 -10.60 22.77
N SER A 47 -31.46 -9.91 22.97
CA SER A 47 -31.53 -8.45 22.80
C SER A 47 -30.74 -7.69 23.88
N ILE A 48 -30.68 -8.20 25.12
CA ILE A 48 -29.90 -7.60 26.21
C ILE A 48 -28.41 -7.82 25.94
N GLU A 49 -28.01 -9.04 25.59
CA GLU A 49 -26.62 -9.38 25.25
C GLU A 49 -26.12 -8.54 24.07
N ARG A 50 -26.95 -8.41 23.04
CA ARG A 50 -26.68 -7.56 21.90
C ARG A 50 -26.47 -6.11 22.35
N HIS A 51 -27.39 -5.54 23.10
CA HIS A 51 -27.29 -4.13 23.51
C HIS A 51 -26.02 -3.85 24.33
N ASP A 52 -25.65 -4.77 25.21
CA ASP A 52 -24.42 -4.66 26.01
C ASP A 52 -23.17 -4.76 25.11
N MET A 53 -23.12 -5.73 24.21
CA MET A 53 -22.00 -5.87 23.29
C MET A 53 -21.92 -4.73 22.26
N GLU A 54 -23.05 -4.20 21.78
CA GLU A 54 -23.10 -3.01 20.94
C GLU A 54 -22.41 -1.84 21.64
N ALA A 55 -22.71 -1.61 22.92
CA ALA A 55 -22.07 -0.57 23.71
C ALA A 55 -20.56 -0.81 23.87
N GLN A 56 -20.15 -2.04 24.18
CA GLN A 56 -18.74 -2.41 24.32
C GLN A 56 -17.95 -2.27 23.00
N MET A 57 -18.52 -2.68 21.87
CA MET A 57 -17.91 -2.53 20.54
C MET A 57 -17.84 -1.07 20.08
N LEU A 58 -18.80 -0.23 20.49
CA LEU A 58 -18.73 1.22 20.25
C LEU A 58 -17.61 1.87 21.07
N ILE A 59 -17.42 1.47 22.33
CA ILE A 59 -16.29 1.91 23.18
C ILE A 59 -14.97 1.45 22.57
N LEU A 60 -14.88 0.19 22.14
CA LEU A 60 -13.72 -0.34 21.43
C LEU A 60 -13.37 0.51 20.20
N SER A 61 -14.38 0.82 19.37
CA SER A 61 -14.20 1.69 18.20
C SER A 61 -13.70 3.09 18.57
N ASP A 62 -14.21 3.70 19.65
CA ASP A 62 -13.73 5.01 20.12
C ASP A 62 -12.26 4.98 20.55
N GLU A 63 -11.86 3.97 21.32
CA GLU A 63 -10.48 3.82 21.77
C GLU A 63 -9.52 3.56 20.60
N ILE A 64 -9.92 2.72 19.65
CA ILE A 64 -9.15 2.46 18.42
C ILE A 64 -8.99 3.74 17.60
N ASN A 65 -10.07 4.50 17.38
CA ASN A 65 -10.02 5.73 16.59
C ASN A 65 -9.18 6.81 17.29
N GLN A 66 -9.25 6.90 18.63
CA GLN A 66 -8.42 7.82 19.37
C GLN A 66 -6.93 7.47 19.23
N LEU A 67 -6.59 6.19 19.34
CA LEU A 67 -5.21 5.71 19.19
C LEU A 67 -4.72 5.89 17.74
N SER A 68 -5.54 5.53 16.75
CA SER A 68 -5.19 5.58 15.34
C SER A 68 -4.96 7.00 14.84
N GLU A 69 -5.74 7.99 15.32
CA GLU A 69 -5.64 9.38 14.85
C GLU A 69 -4.66 10.22 15.68
N GLN A 70 -4.58 9.99 17.00
CA GLN A 70 -3.89 10.89 17.94
C GLN A 70 -2.78 10.22 18.74
N GLY A 71 -2.73 8.88 18.77
CA GLY A 71 -1.73 8.13 19.51
C GLY A 71 -0.33 8.27 18.92
N LEU A 72 0.67 7.97 19.75
CA LEU A 72 2.05 7.73 19.35
C LEU A 72 2.33 6.22 19.39
N PRO A 73 3.21 5.70 18.53
CA PRO A 73 3.61 4.31 18.56
C PRO A 73 4.13 3.86 19.92
N GLY A 74 3.61 2.73 20.39
CA GLY A 74 3.78 2.21 21.74
C GLY A 74 2.74 2.71 22.75
N ASP A 75 1.87 3.66 22.39
CA ASP A 75 0.71 4.00 23.20
C ASP A 75 -0.26 2.81 23.24
N LYS A 76 -0.84 2.59 24.42
CA LYS A 76 -1.74 1.47 24.70
C LYS A 76 -3.06 1.94 25.27
N LYS A 77 -4.14 1.24 24.93
CA LYS A 77 -5.48 1.37 25.54
C LYS A 77 -5.99 0.00 25.96
N VAL A 78 -6.85 -0.03 26.97
CA VAL A 78 -7.45 -1.27 27.46
C VAL A 78 -8.95 -1.14 27.42
N VAL A 79 -9.62 -2.17 26.88
CA VAL A 79 -11.08 -2.27 26.81
C VAL A 79 -11.51 -3.57 27.49
N GLU A 80 -12.54 -3.48 28.33
CA GLU A 80 -13.15 -4.65 28.94
C GLU A 80 -14.24 -5.20 28.01
N LEU A 81 -14.20 -6.50 27.74
CA LEU A 81 -15.17 -7.21 26.90
C LEU A 81 -15.82 -8.32 27.72
N SER A 82 -17.12 -8.21 27.96
CA SER A 82 -17.91 -9.19 28.70
C SER A 82 -18.75 -10.00 27.71
N THR A 83 -18.36 -11.25 27.51
CA THR A 83 -19.11 -12.21 26.69
C THR A 83 -19.90 -13.10 27.65
N LEU A 84 -21.20 -12.81 27.80
CA LEU A 84 -22.12 -13.55 28.69
C LEU A 84 -22.27 -15.01 28.21
N ASP A 85 -23.23 -15.29 27.31
CA ASP A 85 -23.39 -16.63 26.71
C ASP A 85 -22.89 -16.71 25.26
N GLY A 86 -22.60 -15.58 24.63
CA GLY A 86 -21.97 -15.50 23.30
C GLY A 86 -20.44 -15.69 23.31
N GLU A 87 -19.83 -15.80 22.12
CA GLU A 87 -18.41 -16.01 21.92
C GLU A 87 -17.79 -14.87 21.11
N ILE A 88 -16.64 -14.36 21.56
CA ILE A 88 -15.82 -13.43 20.77
C ILE A 88 -14.81 -14.21 19.92
N SER A 89 -14.66 -13.84 18.66
CA SER A 89 -13.76 -14.48 17.71
C SER A 89 -13.13 -13.45 16.76
N TRP A 90 -11.93 -13.78 16.29
CA TRP A 90 -11.29 -13.03 15.21
C TRP A 90 -11.65 -13.64 13.86
N ASP A 91 -11.86 -12.78 12.89
CA ASP A 91 -12.06 -13.14 11.51
C ASP A 91 -11.18 -12.26 10.63
N GLN A 92 -10.09 -12.84 10.14
CA GLN A 92 -9.11 -12.14 9.33
C GLN A 92 -9.45 -12.16 7.83
N LEU A 93 -10.49 -12.89 7.41
CA LEU A 93 -10.76 -13.16 6.00
C LEU A 93 -11.99 -12.41 5.46
N ARG A 94 -12.99 -12.11 6.29
CA ARG A 94 -14.26 -11.48 5.84
C ARG A 94 -14.30 -9.96 6.06
N GLY A 95 -13.15 -9.29 6.11
CA GLY A 95 -13.05 -7.85 6.30
C GLY A 95 -12.10 -7.18 5.31
N GLY A 96 -12.45 -5.97 4.89
CA GLY A 96 -11.55 -5.16 4.08
C GLY A 96 -12.21 -3.95 3.45
N MET A 97 -11.38 -3.03 3.01
CA MET A 97 -11.81 -1.81 2.34
C MET A 97 -10.75 -1.35 1.35
N TRP A 98 -11.14 -0.48 0.42
CA TRP A 98 -10.21 0.14 -0.50
C TRP A 98 -10.53 1.61 -0.69
N TYR A 99 -9.50 2.39 -1.02
CA TYR A 99 -9.59 3.78 -1.47
C TYR A 99 -8.94 3.92 -2.84
N SER A 100 -9.40 4.87 -3.65
CA SER A 100 -8.67 5.32 -4.83
C SER A 100 -8.74 6.83 -4.96
N ALA A 101 -7.71 7.42 -5.55
CA ALA A 101 -7.60 8.84 -5.81
C ALA A 101 -7.08 9.08 -7.23
N SER A 102 -7.72 9.99 -7.95
CA SER A 102 -7.26 10.46 -9.25
C SER A 102 -6.64 11.85 -9.13
N TRP A 103 -5.43 12.00 -9.64
CA TRP A 103 -4.62 13.22 -9.50
C TRP A 103 -4.78 14.18 -10.67
N VAL A 104 -5.37 13.70 -11.78
CA VAL A 104 -5.61 14.46 -13.01
C VAL A 104 -7.10 14.73 -13.16
N GLU A 105 -7.44 15.94 -13.58
CA GLU A 105 -8.83 16.35 -13.81
C GLU A 105 -9.49 15.47 -14.90
N GLY A 106 -10.69 14.97 -14.64
CA GLY A 106 -11.42 14.10 -15.58
C GLY A 106 -10.97 12.63 -15.62
N HIS A 107 -9.95 12.26 -14.83
CA HIS A 107 -9.55 10.88 -14.63
C HIS A 107 -10.31 10.25 -13.46
N SER A 108 -10.50 8.93 -13.53
CA SER A 108 -11.19 8.13 -12.51
C SER A 108 -10.53 6.75 -12.42
N LEU A 109 -10.37 6.22 -11.21
CA LEU A 109 -9.89 4.86 -10.97
C LEU A 109 -10.89 4.12 -10.08
N ARG A 110 -11.42 3.01 -10.59
CA ARG A 110 -12.29 2.11 -9.82
C ARG A 110 -11.63 0.75 -9.68
N LEU A 111 -11.90 0.09 -8.57
CA LEU A 111 -11.28 -1.14 -8.13
C LEU A 111 -12.36 -2.17 -7.77
N ASP A 112 -12.15 -3.42 -8.15
CA ASP A 112 -13.01 -4.56 -7.82
C ASP A 112 -12.17 -5.84 -7.73
N GLY A 113 -12.63 -6.83 -6.96
CA GLY A 113 -11.94 -8.12 -6.79
C GLY A 113 -10.64 -8.12 -5.97
N ILE A 114 -10.09 -6.98 -5.56
CA ILE A 114 -8.73 -6.93 -4.94
C ILE A 114 -8.60 -7.71 -3.62
N LEU A 115 -9.70 -7.91 -2.90
CA LEU A 115 -9.70 -8.47 -1.54
C LEU A 115 -10.30 -9.87 -1.46
N ASP A 116 -10.42 -10.58 -2.58
CA ASP A 116 -11.03 -11.92 -2.65
C ASP A 116 -10.04 -13.10 -2.55
N PHE A 117 -8.76 -12.79 -2.27
CA PHE A 117 -7.63 -13.71 -2.08
C PHE A 117 -7.15 -14.43 -3.33
N ASP A 118 -7.64 -14.03 -4.50
CA ASP A 118 -7.07 -14.46 -5.75
C ASP A 118 -5.98 -13.52 -6.28
N ASP A 119 -5.42 -13.90 -7.41
CA ASP A 119 -4.42 -13.18 -8.16
C ASP A 119 -5.03 -12.32 -9.28
N PHE A 120 -6.35 -12.08 -9.32
CA PHE A 120 -7.01 -11.30 -10.38
C PHE A 120 -7.68 -10.04 -9.83
N ILE A 121 -7.08 -8.89 -10.14
CA ILE A 121 -7.69 -7.59 -9.82
C ILE A 121 -8.46 -7.04 -11.02
N LYS A 122 -9.56 -6.34 -10.75
CA LYS A 122 -10.32 -5.61 -11.78
C LYS A 122 -10.15 -4.13 -11.57
N ILE A 123 -9.59 -3.46 -12.57
CA ILE A 123 -9.45 -2.02 -12.60
C ILE A 123 -10.32 -1.42 -13.70
N ARG A 124 -10.84 -0.22 -13.48
CA ARG A 124 -11.55 0.52 -14.52
C ARG A 124 -11.09 1.97 -14.56
N HIS A 125 -10.57 2.34 -15.72
CA HIS A 125 -10.11 3.69 -16.05
C HIS A 125 -10.66 4.11 -17.41
N PRO A 126 -11.83 4.78 -17.47
CA PRO A 126 -12.53 5.01 -18.72
C PRO A 126 -12.01 6.21 -19.54
N THR A 127 -11.00 6.93 -19.06
CA THR A 127 -10.60 8.24 -19.60
C THR A 127 -9.60 8.13 -20.73
N THR A 128 -8.44 7.51 -20.48
CA THR A 128 -7.36 7.40 -21.46
C THR A 128 -6.80 5.98 -21.55
N LYS A 129 -5.83 5.78 -22.44
CA LYS A 129 -5.14 4.51 -22.59
C LYS A 129 -4.28 4.24 -21.35
N VAL A 130 -4.43 3.06 -20.77
CA VAL A 130 -3.61 2.59 -19.66
C VAL A 130 -2.40 1.86 -20.21
N HIS A 131 -1.20 2.27 -19.79
CA HIS A 131 0.04 1.61 -20.22
C HIS A 131 0.43 0.51 -19.26
N CYS A 132 0.50 0.80 -17.97
CA CYS A 132 0.86 -0.17 -16.96
C CYS A 132 0.20 0.13 -15.61
N VAL A 133 0.25 -0.88 -14.75
CA VAL A 133 -0.13 -0.79 -13.35
C VAL A 133 1.01 -1.34 -12.52
N CYS A 134 1.41 -0.61 -11.48
CA CYS A 134 2.43 -1.03 -10.54
C CYS A 134 1.80 -1.25 -9.17
N MET A 135 2.20 -2.34 -8.52
CA MET A 135 1.64 -2.77 -7.25
C MET A 135 2.75 -2.92 -6.21
N ASP A 136 2.47 -2.43 -5.01
CA ASP A 136 3.33 -2.58 -3.85
C ASP A 136 2.56 -3.31 -2.74
N ASP A 137 3.16 -4.36 -2.18
CA ASP A 137 2.66 -4.99 -0.96
C ASP A 137 2.89 -4.04 0.21
N MET A 138 1.84 -3.72 0.98
CA MET A 138 1.94 -2.80 2.11
C MET A 138 2.43 -3.44 3.40
N ARG A 139 2.47 -4.79 3.48
CA ARG A 139 2.85 -5.55 4.69
C ARG A 139 2.11 -5.07 5.94
N LEU A 140 0.79 -4.92 5.82
CA LEU A 140 -0.07 -4.54 6.93
C LEU A 140 -0.03 -5.58 8.04
N GLY A 141 0.13 -5.15 9.29
CA GLY A 141 0.09 -5.98 10.49
C GLY A 141 1.46 -6.32 11.08
N PRO A 142 1.55 -6.49 12.42
CA PRO A 142 2.81 -6.49 13.15
C PRO A 142 3.69 -7.73 12.91
N GLU A 143 3.12 -8.83 12.43
CA GLU A 143 3.82 -10.10 12.18
C GLU A 143 4.29 -10.24 10.72
N ASN A 144 3.97 -9.27 9.86
CA ASN A 144 4.25 -9.33 8.44
C ASN A 144 5.54 -8.54 8.15
N HIS A 145 6.64 -9.27 7.95
CA HIS A 145 7.95 -8.65 7.80
C HIS A 145 8.21 -8.14 6.38
N PHE A 146 9.06 -7.12 6.28
CA PHE A 146 9.64 -6.64 5.03
C PHE A 146 10.90 -7.45 4.69
N PHE A 147 11.01 -7.91 3.46
CA PHE A 147 12.14 -8.70 2.97
C PHE A 147 12.97 -7.90 1.96
N TYR A 148 14.28 -7.99 2.10
CA TYR A 148 15.29 -7.41 1.22
C TYR A 148 16.24 -8.51 0.80
N SER A 149 16.12 -8.93 -0.45
CA SER A 149 16.96 -9.96 -1.05
C SER A 149 18.08 -9.36 -1.93
N HIS A 150 18.97 -10.20 -2.45
CA HIS A 150 20.03 -9.81 -3.40
C HIS A 150 21.07 -8.80 -2.88
N LEU A 151 21.29 -8.77 -1.56
CA LEU A 151 22.27 -7.85 -0.96
C LEU A 151 23.71 -8.28 -1.25
N ASP A 152 23.92 -9.54 -1.62
CA ASP A 152 25.20 -10.15 -1.98
C ASP A 152 25.86 -9.54 -3.22
N LEU A 153 25.10 -8.78 -4.02
CA LEU A 153 25.62 -7.95 -5.11
C LEU A 153 26.54 -6.81 -4.62
N PHE A 154 26.43 -6.45 -3.34
CA PHE A 154 27.16 -5.33 -2.72
C PHE A 154 28.23 -5.83 -1.74
N ASP A 155 29.34 -5.11 -1.68
CA ASP A 155 30.40 -5.41 -0.70
C ASP A 155 29.99 -5.00 0.72
N GLN A 156 29.21 -3.92 0.82
CA GLN A 156 28.70 -3.37 2.07
C GLN A 156 27.33 -2.71 1.86
N ILE A 157 26.49 -2.73 2.88
CA ILE A 157 25.23 -1.97 2.94
C ILE A 157 25.21 -1.06 4.17
N VAL A 158 24.50 0.04 4.06
CA VAL A 158 24.12 0.88 5.21
C VAL A 158 22.62 0.81 5.39
N VAL A 159 22.19 0.46 6.60
CA VAL A 159 20.79 0.23 6.96
C VAL A 159 20.36 1.24 8.02
N THR A 160 19.14 1.76 7.89
CA THR A 160 18.44 2.58 8.91
C THR A 160 16.93 2.36 8.81
N PRO A 161 16.14 2.50 9.88
CA PRO A 161 14.69 2.50 9.78
C PRO A 161 14.16 3.60 8.86
N MET A 162 13.21 3.27 7.99
CA MET A 162 12.53 4.24 7.13
C MET A 162 11.69 5.19 8.00
N PRO A 163 11.78 6.52 7.81
CA PRO A 163 10.98 7.46 8.57
C PRO A 163 9.50 7.37 8.18
N GLN A 164 8.63 7.04 9.12
CA GLN A 164 7.18 7.14 9.00
C GLN A 164 6.63 8.36 9.76
N LEU A 165 5.34 8.68 9.59
CA LEU A 165 4.68 9.81 10.30
C LEU A 165 4.87 9.69 11.81
N THR A 166 4.73 8.45 12.31
CA THR A 166 5.06 8.09 13.66
C THR A 166 5.64 6.67 13.65
N ILE A 167 6.81 6.47 14.26
CA ILE A 167 7.52 5.18 14.34
C ILE A 167 7.61 4.78 15.82
N PRO A 168 7.66 3.47 16.16
CA PRO A 168 7.89 3.01 17.54
C PRO A 168 9.00 3.78 18.24
N LEU A 169 8.75 4.14 19.50
CA LEU A 169 9.78 4.66 20.41
C LEU A 169 10.87 3.61 20.71
N GLY A 170 10.58 2.33 20.46
CA GLY A 170 11.49 1.20 20.60
C GLY A 170 12.43 1.00 19.42
N PRO A 171 13.45 0.12 19.57
CA PRO A 171 14.27 -0.30 18.44
C PRO A 171 13.44 -1.09 17.42
N VAL A 172 13.74 -0.90 16.14
CA VAL A 172 13.26 -1.73 15.04
C VAL A 172 14.08 -3.01 15.02
N SER A 173 13.42 -4.15 14.88
CA SER A 173 14.09 -5.45 14.82
C SER A 173 14.29 -5.90 13.37
N TYR A 174 15.46 -6.44 13.08
CA TYR A 174 15.75 -7.06 11.80
C TYR A 174 16.55 -8.34 11.99
N GLU A 175 16.28 -9.33 11.15
CA GLU A 175 16.94 -10.62 11.13
C GLU A 175 17.86 -10.71 9.91
N MET A 176 19.06 -11.23 10.13
CA MET A 176 20.05 -11.52 9.09
C MET A 176 20.80 -12.79 9.48
N ASP A 177 20.93 -13.74 8.56
CA ASP A 177 21.59 -15.05 8.78
C ASP A 177 21.07 -15.82 10.02
N GLY A 178 19.76 -15.73 10.30
CA GLY A 178 19.16 -16.39 11.47
C GLY A 178 19.44 -15.73 12.82
N GLN A 179 20.00 -14.51 12.82
CA GLN A 179 20.28 -13.72 14.01
C GLN A 179 19.47 -12.43 14.03
N SER A 180 18.83 -12.14 15.16
CA SER A 180 18.07 -10.91 15.36
C SER A 180 18.98 -9.77 15.86
N PHE A 181 18.81 -8.61 15.26
CA PHE A 181 19.48 -7.36 15.58
C PHE A 181 18.46 -6.25 15.82
N GLU A 182 18.90 -5.21 16.50
CA GLU A 182 18.08 -4.04 16.82
C GLU A 182 18.76 -2.77 16.31
N ILE A 183 17.96 -1.88 15.72
CA ILE A 183 18.41 -0.58 15.25
C ILE A 183 17.45 0.52 15.72
N LYS A 184 17.99 1.58 16.30
CA LYS A 184 17.18 2.70 16.78
C LYS A 184 16.94 3.71 15.68
N LEU A 185 15.92 4.54 15.89
CA LEU A 185 15.66 5.66 15.00
C LEU A 185 16.86 6.61 14.90
N GLY A 186 17.20 7.00 13.67
CA GLY A 186 18.35 7.89 13.40
C GLY A 186 19.72 7.20 13.56
N GLU A 187 19.75 5.94 13.98
CA GLU A 187 20.96 5.13 13.95
C GLU A 187 21.15 4.52 12.56
N THR A 188 22.40 4.39 12.14
CA THR A 188 22.77 3.70 10.91
C THR A 188 23.72 2.56 11.24
N LYS A 189 23.50 1.40 10.63
CA LYS A 189 24.40 0.24 10.75
C LYS A 189 25.08 -0.02 9.41
N LEU A 190 26.40 -0.18 9.44
CA LEU A 190 27.19 -0.66 8.32
C LEU A 190 27.34 -2.17 8.43
N ILE A 191 26.94 -2.90 7.39
CA ILE A 191 27.02 -4.36 7.31
C ILE A 191 27.90 -4.71 6.11
N ASN A 192 28.86 -5.60 6.29
CA ASN A 192 29.77 -6.06 5.23
C ASN A 192 29.37 -7.45 4.76
N ASN A 193 29.46 -7.71 3.46
CA ASN A 193 29.01 -8.94 2.80
C ASN A 193 27.60 -9.36 3.25
N PRO A 194 26.59 -8.49 3.05
CA PRO A 194 25.23 -8.78 3.49
C PRO A 194 24.60 -9.91 2.66
N THR A 195 23.61 -10.57 3.24
CA THR A 195 22.87 -11.67 2.63
C THR A 195 21.42 -11.28 2.40
N GLU A 196 20.48 -11.80 3.17
CA GLU A 196 19.06 -11.42 3.14
C GLU A 196 18.71 -10.75 4.47
N ILE A 197 17.86 -9.73 4.43
CA ILE A 197 17.35 -9.05 5.62
C ILE A 197 15.83 -9.19 5.66
N SER A 198 15.31 -9.60 6.81
CA SER A 198 13.89 -9.53 7.16
C SER A 198 13.71 -8.52 8.30
N SER A 199 12.71 -7.65 8.25
CA SER A 199 12.48 -6.65 9.32
C SER A 199 11.00 -6.44 9.61
N ASP A 200 10.70 -6.14 10.87
CA ASP A 200 9.34 -5.81 11.33
C ASP A 200 8.86 -4.42 10.82
N HIS A 201 9.77 -3.55 10.38
CA HIS A 201 9.46 -2.25 9.80
C HIS A 201 10.19 -2.06 8.48
N GLU A 202 9.70 -1.10 7.69
CA GLU A 202 10.36 -0.68 6.47
C GLU A 202 11.74 -0.07 6.79
N LEU A 203 12.75 -0.49 6.03
CA LEU A 203 14.14 -0.09 6.18
C LEU A 203 14.59 0.67 4.94
N LEU A 204 15.42 1.67 5.15
CA LEU A 204 16.14 2.34 4.09
C LEU A 204 17.53 1.72 3.98
N ILE A 205 17.78 1.01 2.88
CA ILE A 205 19.03 0.27 2.63
C ILE A 205 19.76 0.86 1.43
N MET A 206 21.00 1.26 1.66
CA MET A 206 21.93 1.73 0.63
C MET A 206 23.02 0.68 0.41
N GLY A 207 23.06 0.08 -0.77
CA GLY A 207 24.11 -0.85 -1.19
C GLY A 207 25.29 -0.13 -1.82
N TYR A 208 26.50 -0.56 -1.46
CA TYR A 208 27.75 -0.04 -1.99
C TYR A 208 28.63 -1.20 -2.48
N LYS A 209 29.04 -1.10 -3.74
CA LYS A 209 30.04 -1.94 -4.39
C LYS A 209 31.28 -1.09 -4.62
N GLY A 210 32.42 -1.49 -4.10
CA GLY A 210 33.66 -0.70 -4.15
C GLY A 210 33.61 0.61 -3.36
N GLU A 211 34.38 1.61 -3.83
CA GLU A 211 34.59 2.88 -3.12
C GLU A 211 33.92 4.09 -3.78
N SER A 212 33.44 3.94 -5.02
CA SER A 212 32.75 4.99 -5.79
C SER A 212 31.37 4.53 -6.27
N GLY A 213 30.48 5.46 -6.57
CA GLY A 213 29.19 5.18 -7.21
C GLY A 213 28.29 6.40 -7.22
N ALA A 214 27.13 6.27 -7.85
CA ALA A 214 26.11 7.31 -7.86
C ALA A 214 24.71 6.68 -7.90
N THR A 215 23.76 7.28 -7.19
CA THR A 215 22.36 6.85 -7.23
C THR A 215 21.40 8.02 -7.00
N HIS A 216 20.27 7.98 -7.68
CA HIS A 216 19.10 8.78 -7.32
C HIS A 216 18.57 8.32 -5.96
N ILE A 217 18.15 9.27 -5.12
CA ILE A 217 17.51 9.01 -3.83
C ILE A 217 16.06 9.49 -3.91
N PRO A 218 15.06 8.57 -3.89
CA PRO A 218 13.66 8.96 -3.89
C PRO A 218 13.32 9.76 -2.62
N PRO A 219 12.39 10.72 -2.70
CA PRO A 219 11.89 11.42 -1.52
C PRO A 219 11.00 10.49 -0.67
N ILE A 220 10.86 10.81 0.61
CA ILE A 220 10.03 10.04 1.55
C ILE A 220 8.52 10.18 1.26
N ASP A 221 8.11 11.35 0.78
CA ASP A 221 6.73 11.67 0.39
C ASP A 221 6.76 12.29 -1.01
N PRO A 222 6.83 11.45 -2.08
CA PRO A 222 6.83 11.92 -3.45
C PRO A 222 5.47 12.50 -3.83
N ASN A 223 5.48 13.57 -4.62
CA ASN A 223 4.32 14.01 -5.37
C ASN A 223 3.93 12.89 -6.35
N PRO A 224 2.69 12.36 -6.28
CA PRO A 224 2.30 11.20 -7.07
C PRO A 224 2.31 11.47 -8.58
N LEU A 225 2.21 12.72 -9.03
CA LEU A 225 2.25 13.09 -10.45
C LEU A 225 3.68 13.21 -10.99
N SER A 226 4.58 13.82 -10.22
CA SER A 226 5.90 14.22 -10.73
C SER A 226 7.06 13.36 -10.20
N GLY A 227 6.83 12.59 -9.13
CA GLY A 227 7.87 11.84 -8.43
C GLY A 227 8.83 12.72 -7.60
N LEU A 228 8.71 14.05 -7.69
CA LEU A 228 9.51 14.99 -6.92
C LEU A 228 8.98 15.10 -5.49
N GLY A 229 9.85 15.40 -4.53
CA GLY A 229 9.43 15.52 -3.13
C GLY A 229 10.20 16.59 -2.38
N ARG A 230 10.06 16.59 -1.04
CA ARG A 230 10.56 17.68 -0.18
C ARG A 230 11.48 17.22 0.94
N THR A 231 11.53 15.93 1.22
CA THR A 231 12.23 15.38 2.38
C THR A 231 12.98 14.12 1.98
N TRP A 232 14.25 14.04 2.38
CA TRP A 232 15.10 12.88 2.19
C TRP A 232 15.83 12.55 3.49
N GLN A 233 16.02 11.26 3.71
CA GLN A 233 16.98 10.74 4.66
C GLN A 233 17.96 9.88 3.87
N ILE A 234 19.26 10.06 4.09
CA ILE A 234 20.30 9.39 3.31
C ILE A 234 21.28 8.73 4.28
N PRO A 235 21.32 7.38 4.34
CA PRO A 235 22.34 6.65 5.06
C PRO A 235 23.69 6.84 4.36
N ILE A 236 24.62 7.52 5.02
CA ILE A 236 25.94 7.85 4.48
C ILE A 236 27.01 6.95 5.09
N THR A 237 27.97 6.55 4.26
CA THR A 237 29.19 5.84 4.69
C THR A 237 30.29 6.81 5.14
N PRO A 238 31.36 6.34 5.80
CA PRO A 238 32.57 7.13 5.97
C PRO A 238 33.18 7.56 4.63
N GLY A 239 33.79 8.74 4.63
CA GLY A 239 34.44 9.36 3.48
C GLY A 239 33.66 10.53 2.88
N GLU A 240 34.14 11.00 1.74
CA GLU A 240 33.57 12.13 1.01
C GLU A 240 32.44 11.67 0.09
N GLN A 241 31.29 12.34 0.19
CA GLN A 241 30.11 12.15 -0.63
C GLN A 241 29.55 13.50 -1.05
N THR A 242 29.00 13.58 -2.26
CA THR A 242 28.39 14.77 -2.81
C THR A 242 26.88 14.55 -2.90
N LEU A 243 26.12 15.45 -2.26
CA LEU A 243 24.69 15.58 -2.48
C LEU A 243 24.47 16.62 -3.56
N HIS A 244 23.66 16.27 -4.55
CA HIS A 244 23.26 17.17 -5.62
C HIS A 244 21.74 17.21 -5.73
N PHE A 245 21.16 18.38 -5.53
CA PHE A 245 19.73 18.61 -5.54
C PHE A 245 19.34 19.51 -6.71
N VAL A 246 18.24 19.18 -7.37
CA VAL A 246 17.64 20.00 -8.43
C VAL A 246 16.16 20.25 -8.13
N SER A 247 15.69 21.48 -8.37
CA SER A 247 14.28 21.84 -8.16
C SER A 247 13.78 22.82 -9.23
N PRO A 248 12.62 22.55 -9.86
CA PRO A 248 11.98 23.47 -10.80
C PRO A 248 11.50 24.77 -10.12
N GLY A 249 11.45 24.81 -8.79
CA GLY A 249 11.00 25.94 -8.00
C GLY A 249 12.10 26.51 -7.09
N HIS A 250 11.90 27.76 -6.67
CA HIS A 250 12.74 28.33 -5.63
C HIS A 250 12.54 27.52 -4.34
N SER A 251 13.65 27.19 -3.69
CA SER A 251 13.63 26.27 -2.57
C SER A 251 14.59 26.73 -1.49
N LYS A 252 14.12 26.73 -0.24
CA LYS A 252 14.98 26.80 0.93
C LYS A 252 15.32 25.37 1.33
N LEU A 253 16.59 25.03 1.19
CA LEU A 253 17.15 23.76 1.63
C LEU A 253 17.64 23.89 3.06
N THR A 254 17.36 22.88 3.87
CA THR A 254 17.92 22.70 5.21
C THR A 254 18.44 21.28 5.29
N TRP A 255 19.69 21.11 5.67
CA TRP A 255 20.32 19.82 5.78
C TRP A 255 21.05 19.66 7.11
N SER A 256 21.10 18.42 7.59
CA SER A 256 21.84 18.04 8.79
C SER A 256 22.62 16.75 8.56
N VAL A 257 23.85 16.70 9.06
CA VAL A 257 24.70 15.51 9.09
C VAL A 257 25.53 15.52 10.37
N GLY A 258 25.23 14.60 11.30
CA GLY A 258 25.89 14.57 12.60
C GLY A 258 25.71 15.90 13.36
N ASN A 259 26.80 16.66 13.53
CA ASN A 259 26.78 17.99 14.18
C ASN A 259 26.81 19.16 13.18
N GLN A 260 26.74 18.89 11.87
CA GLN A 260 26.73 19.91 10.83
C GLN A 260 25.30 20.17 10.38
N ASP A 261 24.77 21.35 10.71
CA ASP A 261 23.47 21.80 10.25
C ASP A 261 23.64 23.11 9.45
N SER A 262 22.98 23.21 8.32
CA SER A 262 22.98 24.44 7.51
C SER A 262 21.69 24.61 6.73
N SER A 263 21.48 25.82 6.25
CA SER A 263 20.37 26.13 5.36
C SER A 263 20.81 27.10 4.28
N GLN A 264 20.32 26.87 3.06
CA GLN A 264 20.63 27.67 1.89
C GLN A 264 19.36 27.88 1.07
N VAL A 265 19.22 29.07 0.48
CA VAL A 265 18.16 29.36 -0.47
C VAL A 265 18.72 29.22 -1.88
N ILE A 266 18.05 28.43 -2.71
CA ILE A 266 18.27 28.39 -4.16
C ILE A 266 17.12 29.14 -4.85
N LEU A 267 17.50 29.96 -5.82
CA LEU A 267 16.58 30.79 -6.59
C LEU A 267 16.47 30.22 -8.00
N ASN A 268 15.26 30.30 -8.57
CA ASN A 268 15.08 29.93 -9.95
C ASN A 268 15.91 30.85 -10.87
N PRO A 269 16.58 30.27 -11.87
CA PRO A 269 17.16 31.04 -12.96
C PRO A 269 16.10 31.85 -13.71
N GLU A 270 16.52 32.90 -14.42
CA GLU A 270 15.59 33.76 -15.16
C GLU A 270 14.92 33.04 -16.35
N HIS A 271 15.51 31.96 -16.85
CA HIS A 271 15.05 31.27 -18.06
C HIS A 271 14.19 30.04 -17.72
N PRO A 272 13.05 29.81 -18.40
CA PRO A 272 12.12 28.71 -18.08
C PRO A 272 12.64 27.29 -18.34
N LEU A 273 13.77 27.16 -19.05
CA LEU A 273 14.46 25.88 -19.30
C LEU A 273 15.67 25.66 -18.38
N GLU A 274 15.89 26.58 -17.45
CA GLU A 274 16.92 26.46 -16.43
C GLU A 274 16.28 26.25 -15.06
N VAL A 275 16.93 25.43 -14.26
CA VAL A 275 16.44 24.89 -13.01
C VAL A 275 17.44 25.20 -11.92
N ALA A 276 16.94 25.49 -10.73
CA ALA A 276 17.81 25.74 -9.59
C ALA A 276 18.50 24.44 -9.17
N SER A 277 19.83 24.50 -8.99
CA SER A 277 20.63 23.38 -8.51
C SER A 277 21.43 23.74 -7.27
N TRP A 278 21.67 22.74 -6.43
CA TRP A 278 22.48 22.84 -5.22
C TRP A 278 23.40 21.64 -5.12
N THR A 279 24.65 21.89 -4.73
CA THR A 279 25.65 20.84 -4.52
C THR A 279 26.32 21.06 -3.18
N GLN A 280 26.41 20.01 -2.37
CA GLN A 280 27.09 20.03 -1.09
C GLN A 280 27.94 18.79 -0.92
N ILE A 281 29.20 19.00 -0.56
CA ILE A 281 30.13 17.93 -0.21
C ILE A 281 30.02 17.69 1.30
N ILE A 282 29.80 16.43 1.66
CA ILE A 282 29.75 15.92 3.02
C ILE A 282 30.98 15.03 3.20
N ASN A 283 31.67 15.19 4.33
CA ASN A 283 32.75 14.31 4.71
C ASN A 283 32.46 13.73 6.09
N ALA A 284 32.13 12.43 6.13
CA ALA A 284 31.77 11.73 7.35
C ALA A 284 32.93 10.84 7.82
N THR A 285 33.19 10.82 9.13
CA THR A 285 34.22 9.96 9.73
C THR A 285 33.67 8.58 10.11
N GLU A 286 32.37 8.49 10.36
CA GLU A 286 31.64 7.29 10.76
C GLU A 286 30.35 7.19 9.93
N PRO A 287 29.74 6.00 9.79
CA PRO A 287 28.42 5.88 9.19
C PRO A 287 27.41 6.76 9.94
N GLY A 288 26.53 7.44 9.21
CA GLY A 288 25.54 8.31 9.81
C GLY A 288 24.32 8.53 8.92
N LEU A 289 23.35 9.27 9.44
CA LEU A 289 22.14 9.66 8.71
C LEU A 289 22.24 11.15 8.33
N ALA A 290 22.21 11.43 7.04
CA ALA A 290 22.02 12.78 6.52
C ALA A 290 20.52 13.04 6.34
N THR A 291 20.03 14.22 6.74
CA THR A 291 18.66 14.64 6.43
C THR A 291 18.69 15.88 5.55
N LEU A 292 17.80 15.91 4.55
CA LEU A 292 17.59 17.06 3.68
C LEU A 292 16.10 17.38 3.64
N THR A 293 15.77 18.64 3.86
CA THR A 293 14.41 19.17 3.72
C THR A 293 14.42 20.37 2.79
N SER A 294 13.37 20.50 1.98
CA SER A 294 13.18 21.56 1.01
C SER A 294 11.81 22.19 1.16
N SER A 295 11.72 23.52 0.97
CA SER A 295 10.42 24.19 0.90
C SER A 295 9.69 23.94 -0.43
N GLY A 296 10.40 23.55 -1.48
CA GLY A 296 9.86 23.23 -2.81
C GLY A 296 10.18 21.80 -3.21
N GLU A 297 9.45 21.28 -4.19
CA GLU A 297 9.65 19.93 -4.72
C GLU A 297 10.94 19.83 -5.55
N GLY A 298 11.66 18.73 -5.43
CA GLY A 298 12.85 18.48 -6.23
C GLY A 298 13.28 17.01 -6.22
N SER A 299 14.45 16.76 -6.80
CA SER A 299 15.10 15.45 -6.90
C SER A 299 16.51 15.52 -6.33
N LEU A 300 16.96 14.42 -5.74
CA LEU A 300 18.25 14.30 -5.05
C LEU A 300 19.09 13.18 -5.68
N LEU A 301 20.35 13.50 -5.94
CA LEU A 301 21.38 12.57 -6.39
C LEU A 301 22.48 12.48 -5.33
N LEU A 302 22.88 11.27 -4.98
CA LEU A 302 24.07 10.98 -4.18
C LEU A 302 25.19 10.51 -5.09
N VAL A 303 26.38 11.10 -4.97
CA VAL A 303 27.59 10.72 -5.71
C VAL A 303 28.74 10.51 -4.74
N LYS A 304 29.49 9.42 -4.90
CA LYS A 304 30.71 9.11 -4.14
C LYS A 304 31.85 8.82 -5.12
N GLY A 305 32.98 9.51 -4.96
CA GLY A 305 34.15 9.30 -5.79
C GLY A 305 33.97 9.77 -7.25
N THR A 306 34.49 9.01 -8.22
CA THR A 306 34.59 9.43 -9.63
C THR A 306 34.02 8.43 -10.64
N GLN A 307 33.36 7.39 -10.14
CA GLN A 307 32.68 6.37 -10.93
C GLN A 307 31.24 6.26 -10.45
N GLY A 308 30.31 5.88 -11.33
CA GLY A 308 28.93 5.58 -10.98
C GLY A 308 27.96 5.88 -12.11
N MET A 309 26.79 5.25 -12.04
CA MET A 309 25.70 5.48 -12.99
C MET A 309 24.35 5.39 -12.29
N THR A 310 23.38 6.16 -12.77
CA THR A 310 22.02 6.08 -12.27
C THR A 310 21.01 6.44 -13.36
N ASN A 311 19.79 5.94 -13.23
CA ASN A 311 18.69 6.38 -14.07
C ASN A 311 18.20 7.76 -13.61
N ILE A 312 17.77 8.58 -14.57
CA ILE A 312 17.10 9.84 -14.29
C ILE A 312 15.59 9.61 -14.41
N VAL A 313 14.86 9.90 -13.33
CA VAL A 313 13.40 9.88 -13.32
C VAL A 313 12.87 11.08 -14.09
N GLY A 314 11.84 10.87 -14.92
CA GLY A 314 11.11 11.92 -15.61
C GLY A 314 10.28 12.78 -14.66
N LEU A 315 9.76 13.92 -15.16
CA LEU A 315 8.89 14.83 -14.40
C LEU A 315 7.44 14.35 -14.27
N ASP A 316 7.18 13.10 -14.64
CA ASP A 316 5.91 12.40 -14.65
C ASP A 316 5.94 11.10 -13.82
N ASN A 317 6.96 10.95 -12.96
CA ASN A 317 7.19 9.76 -12.15
C ASN A 317 7.42 8.47 -12.96
N ALA A 318 7.98 8.61 -14.17
CA ALA A 318 8.33 7.49 -15.04
C ALA A 318 9.79 7.56 -15.49
N TYR A 319 10.41 6.41 -15.73
CA TYR A 319 11.77 6.34 -16.26
C TYR A 319 11.81 6.43 -17.79
N LEU A 320 10.69 6.11 -18.45
CA LEU A 320 10.47 6.35 -19.87
C LEU A 320 9.58 7.59 -20.05
N SER A 321 10.20 8.76 -20.20
CA SER A 321 9.53 10.06 -20.12
C SER A 321 9.91 10.98 -21.28
N GLN A 322 9.14 12.07 -21.43
CA GLN A 322 9.42 13.15 -22.38
C GLN A 322 10.15 14.34 -21.75
N SER A 323 10.23 14.42 -20.43
CA SER A 323 10.81 15.59 -19.74
C SER A 323 11.63 15.17 -18.53
N PHE A 324 12.88 15.64 -18.47
CA PHE A 324 13.84 15.30 -17.43
C PHE A 324 14.54 16.55 -16.90
N ILE A 325 15.05 16.44 -15.68
CA ILE A 325 16.01 17.39 -15.10
C ILE A 325 17.28 16.61 -14.73
N PRO A 326 18.24 16.46 -15.66
CA PRO A 326 19.49 15.78 -15.37
C PRO A 326 20.34 16.63 -14.40
N PRO A 327 21.25 15.98 -13.63
CA PRO A 327 22.06 16.67 -12.64
C PRO A 327 23.04 17.67 -13.30
N GLN A 328 23.27 18.81 -12.66
CA GLN A 328 24.31 19.76 -13.06
C GLN A 328 25.67 19.33 -12.49
N LEU A 329 26.12 18.14 -12.88
CA LEU A 329 27.40 17.55 -12.49
C LEU A 329 28.15 17.02 -13.71
N ASP A 330 29.47 17.18 -13.71
CA ASP A 330 30.36 16.71 -14.78
C ASP A 330 30.28 15.19 -14.94
N GLY A 331 29.88 14.77 -16.13
CA GLY A 331 29.68 13.38 -16.49
C GLY A 331 29.19 13.24 -17.91
N LYS A 332 28.37 12.21 -18.14
CA LYS A 332 27.77 11.91 -19.43
C LYS A 332 26.31 11.57 -19.25
N LEU A 333 25.50 11.97 -20.24
CA LEU A 333 24.13 11.48 -20.37
C LEU A 333 24.08 10.43 -21.46
N SER A 334 23.64 9.24 -21.08
CA SER A 334 23.29 8.17 -22.01
C SER A 334 21.77 8.16 -22.19
N ILE A 335 21.34 8.34 -23.42
CA ILE A 335 19.94 8.43 -23.82
C ILE A 335 19.63 7.22 -24.67
N TYR A 336 18.55 6.51 -24.35
CA TYR A 336 18.06 5.39 -25.14
C TYR A 336 16.68 5.71 -25.72
N ASN A 337 16.53 5.52 -27.02
CA ASN A 337 15.29 5.68 -27.74
C ASN A 337 14.69 4.30 -28.07
N PRO A 338 13.62 3.86 -27.39
CA PRO A 338 12.97 2.59 -27.69
C PRO A 338 12.07 2.66 -28.93
N SER A 339 11.72 3.85 -29.42
CA SER A 339 10.85 3.99 -30.58
C SER A 339 11.58 3.61 -31.88
N GLN A 340 10.82 3.23 -32.91
CA GLN A 340 11.37 2.91 -34.23
C GLN A 340 11.78 4.16 -35.02
N ASP A 341 11.23 5.32 -34.66
CA ASP A 341 11.51 6.60 -35.29
C ASP A 341 12.60 7.37 -34.55
N GLY A 342 13.23 8.32 -35.22
CA GLY A 342 14.19 9.22 -34.59
C GLY A 342 13.51 10.20 -33.63
N VAL A 343 14.09 10.40 -32.45
CA VAL A 343 13.57 11.31 -31.42
C VAL A 343 14.50 12.51 -31.26
N ASN A 344 13.92 13.71 -31.21
CA ASN A 344 14.67 14.93 -30.99
C ASN A 344 14.58 15.34 -29.52
N LEU A 345 15.73 15.52 -28.88
CA LEU A 345 15.86 16.10 -27.56
C LEU A 345 16.33 17.55 -27.67
N ASN A 346 15.72 18.42 -26.89
CA ASN A 346 16.02 19.85 -26.86
C ASN A 346 16.22 20.33 -25.42
N TRP A 347 17.20 21.21 -25.24
CA TRP A 347 17.43 21.98 -24.01
C TRP A 347 17.85 23.41 -24.39
N ARG A 348 18.12 24.26 -23.40
CA ARG A 348 18.46 25.66 -23.67
C ARG A 348 19.71 25.78 -24.57
N LEU A 349 19.54 26.36 -25.77
CA LEU A 349 20.57 26.55 -26.81
C LEU A 349 21.30 25.27 -27.25
N GLY A 350 20.64 24.11 -27.16
CA GLY A 350 21.21 22.84 -27.61
C GLY A 350 20.13 21.80 -27.88
N GLY A 351 20.53 20.73 -28.55
CA GLY A 351 19.65 19.62 -28.85
C GLY A 351 20.37 18.55 -29.65
N VAL A 352 19.82 17.34 -29.63
CA VAL A 352 20.38 16.18 -30.30
C VAL A 352 19.26 15.27 -30.79
N SER A 353 19.52 14.53 -31.87
CA SER A 353 18.60 13.54 -32.40
C SER A 353 19.16 12.14 -32.13
N VAL A 354 18.34 11.28 -31.56
CA VAL A 354 18.68 9.88 -31.29
C VAL A 354 17.91 9.01 -32.29
N PRO A 355 18.60 8.23 -33.15
CA PRO A 355 17.93 7.32 -34.08
C PRO A 355 17.01 6.32 -33.37
N GLY A 356 16.07 5.74 -34.11
CA GLY A 356 15.18 4.71 -33.58
C GLY A 356 15.95 3.47 -33.11
N ASN A 357 15.48 2.85 -32.03
CA ASN A 357 16.06 1.68 -31.38
C ASN A 357 17.58 1.78 -31.21
N SER A 358 18.03 2.92 -30.69
CA SER A 358 19.46 3.20 -30.51
C SER A 358 19.70 4.03 -29.27
N SER A 359 20.95 4.01 -28.81
CA SER A 359 21.42 4.86 -27.72
C SER A 359 22.43 5.89 -28.21
N LEU A 360 22.48 7.02 -27.51
CA LEU A 360 23.45 8.07 -27.73
C LEU A 360 23.98 8.57 -26.38
N THR A 361 25.29 8.69 -26.27
CA THR A 361 25.94 9.28 -25.11
C THR A 361 26.53 10.65 -25.47
N ILE A 362 26.24 11.65 -24.65
CA ILE A 362 26.75 13.02 -24.79
C ILE A 362 27.45 13.47 -23.51
N ASP A 363 28.41 14.38 -23.63
CA ASP A 363 29.02 15.03 -22.47
C ASP A 363 28.01 15.96 -21.80
N TRP A 364 28.03 15.98 -20.47
CA TRP A 364 27.08 16.75 -19.66
C TRP A 364 27.75 17.31 -18.40
N PRO A 365 27.38 18.53 -17.93
CA PRO A 365 26.48 19.48 -18.56
C PRO A 365 27.08 20.10 -19.86
N PRO A 366 26.26 20.73 -20.72
CA PRO A 366 26.77 21.46 -21.87
C PRO A 366 27.74 22.57 -21.43
N LEU A 367 28.79 22.82 -22.23
CA LEU A 367 29.79 23.86 -21.95
C LEU A 367 29.15 25.23 -21.70
N ASP A 368 29.78 26.02 -20.82
CA ASP A 368 29.39 27.39 -20.44
C ASP A 368 28.00 27.49 -19.77
N ARG A 369 27.62 26.48 -18.96
CA ARG A 369 26.37 26.47 -18.18
C ARG A 369 26.60 26.28 -16.69
N ASP A 370 26.04 27.19 -15.92
CA ASP A 370 26.12 27.20 -14.46
C ASP A 370 24.83 26.67 -13.79
N GLN A 371 23.77 26.42 -14.55
CA GLN A 371 22.44 26.02 -14.04
C GLN A 371 22.01 24.68 -14.65
N ALA A 372 21.29 23.88 -13.86
CA ALA A 372 20.64 22.66 -14.34
C ALA A 372 19.64 23.00 -15.45
N LEU A 373 19.40 22.04 -16.36
CA LEU A 373 18.58 22.25 -17.55
C LEU A 373 17.41 21.28 -17.61
N ILE A 374 16.27 21.76 -18.08
CA ILE A 374 15.17 20.88 -18.49
C ILE A 374 15.52 20.33 -19.88
N VAL A 375 15.52 19.00 -19.99
CA VAL A 375 15.65 18.28 -21.27
C VAL A 375 14.27 17.78 -21.65
N SER A 376 13.80 18.19 -22.83
CA SER A 376 12.52 17.79 -23.40
C SER A 376 12.73 16.96 -24.66
N SER A 377 11.94 15.92 -24.87
CA SER A 377 11.98 15.08 -26.06
C SER A 377 10.64 15.04 -26.80
N SER A 378 10.68 14.77 -28.10
CA SER A 378 9.46 14.66 -28.93
C SER A 378 8.68 13.35 -28.74
N SER A 379 9.27 12.37 -28.05
CA SER A 379 8.71 11.05 -27.76
C SER A 379 9.42 10.49 -26.53
N PRO A 380 8.83 9.54 -25.78
CA PRO A 380 9.46 9.00 -24.58
C PRO A 380 10.82 8.36 -24.85
N VAL A 381 11.78 8.67 -23.98
CA VAL A 381 13.15 8.13 -24.01
C VAL A 381 13.55 7.74 -22.59
N ALA A 382 14.50 6.82 -22.46
CA ALA A 382 15.13 6.51 -21.18
C ALA A 382 16.42 7.30 -21.04
N MET A 383 16.70 7.83 -19.85
CA MET A 383 17.88 8.66 -19.61
C MET A 383 18.68 8.17 -18.40
N ARG A 384 19.99 8.12 -18.56
CA ARG A 384 20.96 7.75 -17.52
C ARG A 384 22.03 8.81 -17.41
N TRP A 385 22.40 9.17 -16.19
CA TRP A 385 23.61 9.94 -15.93
C TRP A 385 24.69 9.00 -15.42
N HIS A 386 25.92 9.18 -15.90
CA HIS A 386 27.05 8.42 -15.41
C HIS A 386 28.33 9.24 -15.41
N GLN A 387 29.19 8.90 -14.46
CA GLN A 387 30.55 9.38 -14.36
C GLN A 387 31.46 8.16 -14.48
N GLY A 388 32.32 8.14 -15.50
CA GLY A 388 33.11 6.94 -15.82
C GLY A 388 32.29 5.80 -16.42
N ASN A 389 32.76 4.57 -16.23
CA ASN A 389 32.21 3.35 -16.87
C ASN A 389 31.72 2.31 -15.87
N ASP A 390 32.09 2.42 -14.60
CA ASP A 390 31.65 1.52 -13.54
C ASP A 390 30.32 2.01 -12.95
N GLY A 391 29.50 1.07 -12.47
CA GLY A 391 28.29 1.38 -11.73
C GLY A 391 27.33 0.21 -11.64
N ILE A 392 26.35 0.36 -10.75
CA ILE A 392 25.23 -0.58 -10.56
C ILE A 392 23.93 0.21 -10.59
N LEU A 393 22.93 -0.27 -11.33
CA LEU A 393 21.58 0.32 -11.38
C LEU A 393 20.55 -0.75 -11.73
N GLN A 394 19.26 -0.46 -11.50
CA GLN A 394 18.18 -1.24 -12.06
C GLN A 394 17.91 -0.79 -13.51
N ASN A 395 17.86 -1.70 -14.48
CA ASN A 395 17.44 -1.38 -15.83
C ASN A 395 15.97 -0.97 -15.87
N ILE A 396 15.66 -0.16 -16.87
CA ILE A 396 14.31 0.32 -17.13
C ILE A 396 13.62 -0.73 -18.01
N ALA A 397 12.45 -1.18 -17.58
CA ALA A 397 11.56 -2.01 -18.37
C ALA A 397 10.82 -1.15 -19.41
N LEU A 398 10.85 -1.57 -20.66
CA LEU A 398 10.37 -0.77 -21.80
C LEU A 398 8.85 -0.85 -21.97
N ASP A 399 8.26 -1.96 -21.57
CA ASP A 399 6.82 -2.24 -21.65
C ASP A 399 6.03 -1.48 -20.60
N THR A 400 6.62 -1.21 -19.43
CA THR A 400 5.99 -0.46 -18.33
C THR A 400 6.52 0.97 -18.21
N GLY A 401 7.72 1.26 -18.68
CA GLY A 401 8.41 2.54 -18.44
C GLY A 401 8.92 2.71 -17.00
N GLN A 402 8.92 1.64 -16.22
CA GLN A 402 9.31 1.58 -14.80
C GLN A 402 10.55 0.69 -14.60
N LEU A 403 10.92 0.37 -13.36
CA LEU A 403 12.11 -0.46 -13.06
C LEU A 403 11.83 -1.97 -13.10
N SER A 404 10.56 -2.35 -13.25
CA SER A 404 10.12 -3.73 -13.42
C SER A 404 9.15 -3.86 -14.58
N GLY A 405 9.08 -5.06 -15.14
CA GLY A 405 8.24 -5.37 -16.30
C GLY A 405 8.73 -6.64 -16.99
N GLN A 406 8.40 -6.77 -18.27
CA GLN A 406 8.66 -7.97 -19.06
C GLN A 406 9.62 -7.74 -20.24
N GLU A 407 9.89 -6.48 -20.62
CA GLU A 407 10.75 -6.17 -21.77
C GLU A 407 11.93 -5.27 -21.39
N TYR A 408 13.13 -5.67 -21.79
CA TYR A 408 14.36 -4.94 -21.48
C TYR A 408 15.30 -4.88 -22.67
N THR A 409 16.13 -3.82 -22.69
CA THR A 409 17.24 -3.70 -23.63
C THR A 409 18.58 -3.79 -22.92
N LEU A 410 19.42 -4.68 -23.42
CA LEU A 410 20.80 -4.86 -23.00
C LEU A 410 21.67 -4.06 -23.96
N SER A 411 22.11 -2.87 -23.54
CA SER A 411 22.87 -1.94 -24.39
C SER A 411 24.33 -1.77 -23.96
N GLN A 412 24.69 -2.32 -22.80
CA GLN A 412 26.00 -2.13 -22.18
C GLN A 412 26.59 -3.47 -21.78
N ASN A 413 27.91 -3.62 -22.01
CA ASN A 413 28.66 -4.78 -21.55
C ASN A 413 28.71 -4.80 -20.02
N GLY A 414 28.36 -5.94 -19.43
CA GLY A 414 28.35 -6.10 -17.99
C GLY A 414 27.60 -7.35 -17.55
N THR A 415 27.39 -7.45 -16.25
CA THR A 415 26.58 -8.51 -15.64
C THR A 415 25.16 -7.99 -15.46
N TYR A 416 24.19 -8.81 -15.86
CA TYR A 416 22.78 -8.55 -15.64
C TYR A 416 22.25 -9.63 -14.71
N THR A 417 21.64 -9.18 -13.62
CA THR A 417 21.03 -10.02 -12.60
C THR A 417 19.52 -9.77 -12.62
N MET A 418 18.77 -10.76 -13.05
CA MET A 418 17.32 -10.74 -13.07
C MET A 418 16.77 -11.27 -11.75
N GLN A 419 15.96 -10.46 -11.09
CA GLN A 419 15.19 -10.79 -9.90
C GLN A 419 13.75 -11.10 -10.30
N LEU A 420 13.26 -12.28 -9.92
CA LEU A 420 11.87 -12.68 -10.08
C LEU A 420 10.98 -11.91 -9.09
N LEU A 421 9.86 -11.34 -9.57
CA LEU A 421 8.89 -10.60 -8.72
C LEU A 421 7.58 -11.36 -8.50
N GLY A 422 7.52 -12.66 -8.85
CA GLY A 422 6.35 -13.51 -8.68
C GLY A 422 6.74 -14.96 -8.38
N GLU A 423 6.04 -15.93 -8.95
CA GLU A 423 6.30 -17.36 -8.75
C GLU A 423 7.25 -17.95 -9.79
N GLN A 424 7.09 -17.57 -11.06
CA GLN A 424 7.86 -18.15 -12.16
C GLN A 424 7.87 -17.24 -13.38
N LEU A 425 8.95 -17.31 -14.15
CA LEU A 425 9.03 -16.64 -15.44
C LEU A 425 9.75 -17.49 -16.49
N PHE A 426 9.37 -17.27 -17.74
CA PHE A 426 10.00 -17.85 -18.91
C PHE A 426 10.48 -16.73 -19.81
N TRP A 427 11.77 -16.69 -20.10
CA TRP A 427 12.36 -15.61 -20.87
C TRP A 427 13.14 -16.12 -22.07
N VAL A 428 13.22 -15.25 -23.08
CA VAL A 428 13.95 -15.47 -24.32
C VAL A 428 14.87 -14.28 -24.54
N ASN A 429 16.13 -14.56 -24.88
CA ASN A 429 17.04 -13.57 -25.44
C ASN A 429 17.25 -13.89 -26.93
N GLU A 430 17.22 -12.86 -27.76
CA GLU A 430 17.44 -12.93 -29.21
C GLU A 430 18.72 -13.69 -29.60
N THR A 431 19.77 -13.68 -28.75
CA THR A 431 21.05 -14.35 -29.05
C THR A 431 21.12 -15.84 -28.71
N THR A 432 20.42 -16.31 -27.68
CA THR A 432 20.49 -17.72 -27.27
C THR A 432 19.46 -18.59 -27.97
N SER A 433 18.36 -18.01 -28.47
CA SER A 433 17.24 -18.74 -29.13
C SER A 433 16.69 -19.94 -28.33
N GLY A 434 17.01 -20.01 -27.03
CA GLY A 434 16.65 -21.08 -26.11
C GLY A 434 15.70 -20.56 -25.05
N TRP A 435 14.69 -21.36 -24.73
CA TRP A 435 13.78 -21.10 -23.62
C TRP A 435 14.52 -21.35 -22.31
N ASN A 436 14.64 -20.32 -21.48
CA ASN A 436 15.14 -20.46 -20.13
C ASN A 436 13.95 -20.41 -19.17
N ASN A 437 13.82 -21.46 -18.35
CA ASN A 437 12.87 -21.50 -17.26
C ASN A 437 13.62 -21.04 -16.01
N ASP A 438 13.11 -20.00 -15.36
CA ASP A 438 13.63 -19.58 -14.07
C ASP A 438 12.53 -19.64 -13.01
N SER A 439 12.73 -20.58 -12.08
CA SER A 439 12.01 -20.66 -10.81
C SER A 439 12.93 -20.36 -9.64
N GLU A 440 14.19 -20.01 -9.91
CA GLU A 440 15.08 -19.48 -8.89
C GLU A 440 14.74 -18.00 -8.71
N SER A 441 15.01 -17.47 -7.51
CA SER A 441 14.78 -16.04 -7.25
C SER A 441 15.63 -15.13 -8.14
N THR A 442 16.73 -15.66 -8.71
CA THR A 442 17.84 -14.86 -9.24
C THR A 442 18.59 -15.48 -10.43
N THR A 443 18.30 -14.94 -11.62
CA THR A 443 18.99 -15.01 -12.92
C THR A 443 20.27 -14.20 -13.15
N SER A 444 21.51 -14.67 -12.93
CA SER A 444 22.71 -13.88 -13.34
C SER A 444 23.35 -14.33 -14.66
N PHE A 445 23.60 -13.40 -15.58
CA PHE A 445 24.33 -13.65 -16.84
C PHE A 445 25.18 -12.46 -17.28
N VAL A 446 26.18 -12.73 -18.13
CA VAL A 446 27.08 -11.71 -18.69
C VAL A 446 26.68 -11.42 -20.13
N HIS A 447 26.46 -10.15 -20.45
CA HIS A 447 26.22 -9.69 -21.82
C HIS A 447 27.46 -8.99 -22.38
N GLN A 448 27.82 -9.35 -23.62
CA GLN A 448 28.92 -8.75 -24.37
C GLN A 448 28.51 -8.60 -25.83
N GLY A 449 28.41 -7.38 -26.33
CA GLY A 449 28.11 -7.18 -27.73
C GLY A 449 27.36 -5.89 -28.05
N ASP A 450 26.65 -5.95 -29.16
CA ASP A 450 25.73 -4.91 -29.61
C ASP A 450 24.42 -4.98 -28.82
N LEU A 451 23.54 -4.00 -29.05
CA LEU A 451 22.23 -3.93 -28.43
C LEU A 451 21.41 -5.21 -28.64
N GLU A 452 21.00 -5.85 -27.54
CA GLU A 452 20.16 -7.04 -27.50
C GLU A 452 18.84 -6.74 -26.78
N HIS A 453 17.76 -7.39 -27.21
CA HIS A 453 16.47 -7.35 -26.54
C HIS A 453 16.22 -8.62 -25.74
N LEU A 454 15.75 -8.45 -24.51
CA LEU A 454 15.32 -9.53 -23.63
C LEU A 454 13.82 -9.37 -23.36
N GLN A 455 13.08 -10.45 -23.56
CA GLN A 455 11.64 -10.48 -23.34
C GLN A 455 11.27 -11.69 -22.48
N ILE A 456 10.44 -11.44 -21.47
CA ILE A 456 9.70 -12.48 -20.75
C ILE A 456 8.53 -12.89 -21.64
N ALA A 457 8.52 -14.16 -22.05
CA ALA A 457 7.52 -14.72 -22.96
C ALA A 457 6.27 -15.20 -22.21
N GLU A 458 6.44 -15.74 -21.01
CA GLU A 458 5.36 -16.24 -20.15
C GLU A 458 5.72 -16.04 -18.67
N GLY A 459 4.73 -15.84 -17.81
CA GLY A 459 4.90 -15.70 -16.35
C GLY A 459 5.00 -14.26 -15.86
N ASP A 460 5.56 -14.10 -14.67
CA ASP A 460 5.55 -12.85 -13.90
C ASP A 460 6.56 -11.81 -14.40
N SER A 461 6.35 -10.56 -14.00
CA SER A 461 7.33 -9.49 -14.19
C SER A 461 8.65 -9.79 -13.46
N SER A 462 9.75 -9.23 -13.96
CA SER A 462 11.03 -9.24 -13.28
C SER A 462 11.52 -7.83 -12.99
N ARG A 463 12.60 -7.73 -12.22
CA ARG A 463 13.46 -6.55 -12.12
C ARG A 463 14.85 -6.95 -12.61
N MET A 464 15.51 -6.11 -13.39
CA MET A 464 16.86 -6.43 -13.89
C MET A 464 17.91 -5.47 -13.37
N ILE A 465 18.84 -5.95 -12.56
CA ILE A 465 19.97 -5.18 -12.04
C ILE A 465 21.13 -5.30 -13.02
N PHE A 466 21.70 -4.17 -13.43
CA PHE A 466 22.89 -4.10 -14.27
C PHE A 466 24.10 -3.69 -13.44
N GLU A 467 25.20 -4.41 -13.65
CA GLU A 467 26.50 -4.11 -13.09
C GLU A 467 27.57 -3.99 -14.18
N SER A 468 28.37 -2.93 -14.07
CA SER A 468 29.60 -2.75 -14.84
C SER A 468 30.74 -2.40 -13.89
N GLY A 469 31.86 -3.11 -14.01
CA GLY A 469 33.07 -2.83 -13.25
C GLY A 469 33.00 -3.20 -11.77
N ALA A 470 33.73 -2.47 -10.92
CA ALA A 470 33.93 -2.81 -9.50
C ALA A 470 33.35 -1.77 -8.53
N ASN A 471 32.67 -0.74 -9.04
CA ASN A 471 32.17 0.38 -8.26
C ASN A 471 30.68 0.59 -8.54
N GLY A 472 29.89 0.96 -7.54
CA GLY A 472 28.47 1.23 -7.69
C GLY A 472 27.78 1.55 -6.37
N ILE A 473 26.72 2.34 -6.42
CA ILE A 473 25.83 2.60 -5.29
C ILE A 473 24.40 2.47 -5.81
N MET A 474 23.52 1.84 -5.04
CA MET A 474 22.10 1.72 -5.37
C MET A 474 21.29 1.67 -4.08
N MET A 475 20.14 2.33 -4.07
CA MET A 475 19.14 2.11 -3.03
C MET A 475 18.43 0.79 -3.30
N ILE A 476 18.33 -0.06 -2.28
CA ILE A 476 17.76 -1.40 -2.41
C ILE A 476 16.27 -1.31 -2.06
N GLU A 477 15.43 -1.71 -3.00
CA GLU A 477 13.98 -1.81 -2.84
C GLU A 477 13.63 -3.12 -2.12
N ARG A 478 12.51 -3.13 -1.39
CA ARG A 478 11.96 -4.35 -0.80
C ARG A 478 11.36 -5.26 -1.87
N ASP A 479 11.27 -6.56 -1.60
CA ASP A 479 10.85 -7.55 -2.60
C ASP A 479 9.39 -7.41 -3.05
N GLY A 480 8.55 -6.79 -2.22
CA GLY A 480 7.13 -6.53 -2.49
C GLY A 480 6.86 -5.19 -3.18
N GLU A 481 7.87 -4.44 -3.60
CA GLU A 481 7.71 -3.08 -4.16
C GLU A 481 7.96 -3.06 -5.67
N ASN A 482 7.27 -2.13 -6.34
CA ASN A 482 7.40 -1.80 -7.75
C ASN A 482 7.18 -3.03 -8.62
N ARG A 483 6.11 -3.81 -8.41
CA ARG A 483 5.74 -4.94 -9.26
C ARG A 483 4.82 -4.46 -10.37
N CYS A 484 5.38 -4.18 -11.55
CA CYS A 484 4.66 -3.56 -12.66
C CYS A 484 4.28 -4.54 -13.75
N ILE A 485 3.05 -4.39 -14.27
CA ILE A 485 2.51 -5.17 -15.36
C ILE A 485 2.08 -4.24 -16.49
N SER A 486 2.52 -4.54 -17.70
CA SER A 486 2.08 -3.83 -18.91
C SER A 486 0.67 -4.28 -19.31
N LEU A 487 -0.21 -3.31 -19.56
CA LEU A 487 -1.59 -3.55 -20.02
C LEU A 487 -1.79 -3.03 -21.44
N ASN A 488 -1.22 -1.87 -21.76
CA ASN A 488 -1.24 -1.24 -23.07
C ASN A 488 -2.64 -1.21 -23.74
N ILE A 489 -3.69 -0.95 -22.96
CA ILE A 489 -5.10 -1.12 -23.36
C ILE A 489 -5.87 0.21 -23.30
N SER A 490 -6.76 0.41 -24.27
CA SER A 490 -7.80 1.46 -24.22
C SER A 490 -9.16 0.80 -24.07
N ALA A 491 -9.70 0.77 -22.85
CA ALA A 491 -10.99 0.16 -22.55
C ALA A 491 -11.84 1.05 -21.64
N SER A 492 -13.14 1.18 -21.95
CA SER A 492 -14.10 1.90 -21.10
C SER A 492 -14.71 1.03 -19.98
N GLY A 493 -14.47 -0.29 -20.05
CA GLY A 493 -14.97 -1.31 -19.13
C GLY A 493 -13.96 -1.71 -18.06
N TRP A 494 -14.25 -2.81 -17.36
CA TRP A 494 -13.30 -3.43 -16.45
C TRP A 494 -12.18 -4.11 -17.22
N ILE A 495 -10.95 -3.92 -16.75
CA ILE A 495 -9.73 -4.57 -17.20
C ILE A 495 -9.34 -5.53 -16.08
N GLU A 496 -9.23 -6.80 -16.42
CA GLU A 496 -8.74 -7.84 -15.52
C GLU A 496 -7.21 -7.89 -15.62
N VAL A 497 -6.55 -7.88 -14.48
CA VAL A 497 -5.09 -7.89 -14.35
C VAL A 497 -4.70 -9.00 -13.39
N GLU A 498 -3.82 -9.89 -13.86
CA GLU A 498 -3.20 -10.93 -13.04
C GLU A 498 -2.10 -10.29 -12.19
N ALA A 499 -2.31 -10.17 -10.89
CA ALA A 499 -1.37 -9.62 -9.93
C ALA A 499 -0.21 -10.62 -9.69
N PRO A 500 1.04 -10.15 -9.53
CA PRO A 500 2.22 -11.00 -9.43
C PRO A 500 2.40 -11.56 -8.00
N TRP A 501 1.40 -12.29 -7.51
CA TRP A 501 1.37 -12.98 -6.22
C TRP A 501 0.65 -14.33 -6.35
N GLN A 502 0.81 -15.21 -5.38
CA GLN A 502 0.16 -16.52 -5.42
C GLN A 502 -1.36 -16.42 -5.24
N ASP A 503 -2.14 -17.18 -6.00
CA ASP A 503 -3.56 -17.43 -5.68
C ASP A 503 -3.65 -18.27 -4.39
N VAL A 504 -4.26 -17.69 -3.35
CA VAL A 504 -4.50 -18.34 -2.05
C VAL A 504 -5.98 -18.58 -1.76
N ARG A 505 -6.84 -18.41 -2.77
CA ARG A 505 -8.28 -18.63 -2.67
C ARG A 505 -8.60 -20.07 -2.27
N GLY A 506 -9.49 -20.20 -1.29
CA GLY A 506 -9.94 -21.49 -0.78
C GLY A 506 -8.89 -22.25 0.04
N ARG A 507 -7.70 -21.68 0.28
CA ARG A 507 -6.75 -22.19 1.29
C ARG A 507 -7.32 -21.95 2.70
N GLY A 508 -6.82 -22.69 3.68
CA GLY A 508 -7.22 -22.50 5.07
C GLY A 508 -6.71 -21.17 5.62
N GLU A 509 -7.38 -20.61 6.64
CA GLU A 509 -6.98 -19.33 7.27
C GLU A 509 -5.51 -19.32 7.70
N ALA A 510 -5.02 -20.42 8.28
CA ALA A 510 -3.62 -20.55 8.70
C ALA A 510 -2.62 -20.49 7.52
N ASP A 511 -3.01 -20.93 6.34
CA ASP A 511 -2.17 -20.87 5.14
C ASP A 511 -2.19 -19.46 4.52
N ILE A 512 -3.35 -18.78 4.54
CA ILE A 512 -3.47 -17.38 4.08
C ILE A 512 -2.63 -16.46 4.99
N ILE A 513 -2.75 -16.59 6.31
CA ILE A 513 -1.95 -15.82 7.26
C ILE A 513 -0.44 -16.12 7.07
N ARG A 514 -0.07 -17.37 6.76
CA ARG A 514 1.33 -17.69 6.44
C ARG A 514 1.79 -16.98 5.18
N SER A 515 0.97 -16.94 4.13
CA SER A 515 1.32 -16.27 2.88
C SER A 515 1.52 -14.76 3.03
N TRP A 516 0.81 -14.12 3.97
CA TRP A 516 1.06 -12.72 4.32
C TRP A 516 2.40 -12.51 5.02
N ARG A 517 2.77 -13.44 5.90
CA ARG A 517 4.02 -13.38 6.66
C ARG A 517 5.24 -13.58 5.78
N ASP A 518 5.20 -14.57 4.89
CA ASP A 518 6.30 -14.83 3.96
C ASP A 518 6.29 -13.90 2.73
N GLY A 519 5.16 -13.25 2.41
CA GLY A 519 5.03 -12.32 1.29
C GLY A 519 4.72 -12.98 -0.05
N SER A 520 4.41 -14.27 -0.05
CA SER A 520 3.90 -14.97 -1.23
C SER A 520 2.52 -14.44 -1.66
N HIS A 521 1.76 -13.87 -0.72
CA HIS A 521 0.55 -13.10 -1.00
C HIS A 521 0.53 -11.80 -0.18
N PHE A 522 -0.07 -10.74 -0.70
CA PHE A 522 -0.08 -9.43 -0.05
C PHE A 522 -1.08 -9.38 1.12
N SER A 523 -0.75 -8.68 2.20
CA SER A 523 -1.71 -8.37 3.29
C SER A 523 -2.42 -7.03 3.09
N GLY A 524 -1.88 -6.19 2.22
CA GLY A 524 -2.49 -4.97 1.71
C GLY A 524 -1.75 -4.56 0.44
N MET A 525 -2.40 -3.78 -0.42
CA MET A 525 -1.85 -3.44 -1.72
C MET A 525 -1.98 -1.94 -1.98
N ALA A 526 -0.88 -1.30 -2.39
CA ALA A 526 -0.89 0.01 -3.01
C ALA A 526 -0.76 -0.18 -4.54
N ILE A 527 -1.57 0.56 -5.29
CA ILE A 527 -1.65 0.48 -6.75
C ILE A 527 -1.34 1.86 -7.31
N THR A 528 -0.47 1.94 -8.31
CA THR A 528 -0.25 3.15 -9.11
C THR A 528 -0.60 2.86 -10.56
N LEU A 529 -1.52 3.64 -11.12
CA LEU A 529 -1.95 3.53 -12.51
C LEU A 529 -1.20 4.55 -13.38
N PHE A 530 -0.59 4.07 -14.46
CA PHE A 530 0.07 4.90 -15.46
C PHE A 530 -0.73 4.89 -16.76
N ALA A 531 -1.09 6.08 -17.24
CA ALA A 531 -1.96 6.25 -18.39
C ALA A 531 -1.61 7.50 -19.20
N ASP A 532 -2.06 7.55 -20.45
CA ASP A 532 -1.81 8.67 -21.35
C ASP A 532 -2.36 9.99 -20.76
N THR A 533 -1.50 11.00 -20.74
CA THR A 533 -1.86 12.41 -20.55
C THR A 533 -1.22 13.26 -21.66
N GLU A 534 -1.68 14.51 -21.86
CA GLU A 534 -1.27 15.33 -23.02
C GLU A 534 0.25 15.47 -23.24
N ASN A 535 1.09 15.34 -22.19
CA ASN A 535 2.56 15.46 -22.29
C ASN A 535 3.34 14.38 -21.50
N ALA A 536 2.68 13.33 -21.04
CA ALA A 536 3.30 12.24 -20.27
C ALA A 536 2.54 10.93 -20.53
N PRO A 537 2.96 10.14 -21.54
CA PRO A 537 2.26 8.91 -21.89
C PRO A 537 2.41 7.83 -20.82
N TYR A 538 3.55 7.77 -20.13
CA TYR A 538 3.78 6.88 -19.00
C TYR A 538 3.58 7.57 -17.65
N GLY A 539 2.84 8.69 -17.61
CA GLY A 539 2.66 9.46 -16.39
C GLY A 539 1.72 8.78 -15.39
N ALA A 540 2.03 8.92 -14.09
CA ALA A 540 1.14 8.46 -13.04
C ALA A 540 -0.14 9.33 -13.02
N VAL A 541 -1.32 8.70 -13.05
CA VAL A 541 -2.61 9.43 -13.10
C VAL A 541 -3.49 9.19 -11.88
N SER A 542 -3.35 8.06 -11.20
CA SER A 542 -4.21 7.67 -10.08
C SER A 542 -3.54 6.63 -9.21
N ASN A 543 -3.90 6.61 -7.93
CA ASN A 543 -3.47 5.59 -6.98
C ASN A 543 -4.68 4.90 -6.32
N GLY A 544 -4.48 3.65 -5.92
CA GLY A 544 -5.42 2.85 -5.16
C GLY A 544 -4.74 2.23 -3.94
N TRP A 545 -5.48 1.98 -2.88
CA TRP A 545 -5.01 1.27 -1.68
C TRP A 545 -6.09 0.30 -1.23
N ALA A 546 -5.73 -0.95 -1.03
CA ALA A 546 -6.62 -2.01 -0.55
C ALA A 546 -6.05 -2.62 0.73
N PHE A 547 -6.93 -2.85 1.71
CA PHE A 547 -6.56 -3.28 3.05
C PHE A 547 -7.34 -4.55 3.42
N HIS A 548 -6.64 -5.65 3.70
CA HIS A 548 -7.24 -6.77 4.42
C HIS A 548 -7.30 -6.42 5.90
N LEU A 549 -8.51 -6.23 6.41
CA LEU A 549 -8.74 -5.75 7.77
C LEU A 549 -9.32 -6.86 8.62
N SER A 550 -8.68 -7.15 9.75
CA SER A 550 -9.23 -8.11 10.69
C SER A 550 -10.54 -7.58 11.29
N ARG A 551 -11.44 -8.51 11.56
CA ARG A 551 -12.74 -8.26 12.16
C ARG A 551 -12.80 -8.95 13.52
N LEU A 552 -13.29 -8.23 14.52
CA LEU A 552 -13.59 -8.80 15.82
C LEU A 552 -15.11 -8.98 15.91
N SER A 553 -15.56 -10.22 15.89
CA SER A 553 -16.99 -10.57 15.95
C SER A 553 -17.35 -11.14 17.30
N TYR A 554 -18.52 -10.75 17.81
CA TYR A 554 -19.21 -11.42 18.90
C TYR A 554 -20.46 -12.09 18.35
N GLU A 555 -20.50 -13.42 18.42
CA GLU A 555 -21.65 -14.22 18.02
C GLU A 555 -22.46 -14.60 19.27
N PHE A 556 -23.77 -14.38 19.22
CA PHE A 556 -24.68 -14.69 20.33
C PHE A 556 -25.85 -15.54 19.86
N THR A 557 -26.39 -16.37 20.77
CA THR A 557 -27.53 -17.23 20.48
C THR A 557 -28.83 -16.55 20.91
N SER A 558 -29.72 -16.31 19.95
CA SER A 558 -31.10 -15.92 20.24
C SER A 558 -32.08 -17.01 19.74
N SER A 559 -33.35 -16.65 19.52
CA SER A 559 -34.29 -17.47 18.74
C SER A 559 -33.82 -17.77 17.30
N ILE A 560 -32.83 -17.00 16.80
CA ILE A 560 -32.17 -17.16 15.50
C ILE A 560 -30.66 -17.34 15.73
N SER A 561 -30.06 -18.31 15.04
CA SER A 561 -28.62 -18.57 15.05
C SER A 561 -27.87 -17.71 14.03
N GLY A 562 -26.62 -17.35 14.33
CA GLY A 562 -25.76 -16.58 13.42
C GLY A 562 -25.93 -15.07 13.54
N LEU A 563 -26.51 -14.59 14.64
CA LEU A 563 -26.54 -13.17 14.95
C LEU A 563 -25.20 -12.73 15.55
N GLU A 564 -24.74 -11.57 15.11
CA GLU A 564 -23.44 -11.05 15.49
C GLU A 564 -23.46 -9.53 15.66
N VAL A 565 -22.55 -9.05 16.51
CA VAL A 565 -22.09 -7.66 16.55
C VAL A 565 -20.60 -7.69 16.27
N ALA A 566 -20.11 -6.86 15.37
CA ALA A 566 -18.71 -6.87 15.00
C ALA A 566 -18.12 -5.48 14.78
N TRP A 567 -16.83 -5.38 15.08
CA TRP A 567 -15.99 -4.28 14.67
C TRP A 567 -15.19 -4.67 13.42
N SER A 568 -15.19 -3.83 12.39
CA SER A 568 -14.40 -4.03 11.16
C SER A 568 -14.02 -2.69 10.53
N GLY A 569 -12.73 -2.45 10.34
CA GLY A 569 -12.21 -1.27 9.63
C GLY A 569 -12.72 0.07 10.16
N GLY A 570 -12.83 0.20 11.48
CA GLY A 570 -13.35 1.39 12.15
C GLY A 570 -14.88 1.48 12.23
N ALA A 571 -15.61 0.62 11.50
CA ALA A 571 -17.06 0.51 11.59
C ALA A 571 -17.49 -0.48 12.68
N VAL A 572 -18.67 -0.24 13.23
CA VAL A 572 -19.37 -1.20 14.10
C VAL A 572 -20.67 -1.60 13.40
N VAL A 573 -20.85 -2.91 13.22
CA VAL A 573 -21.93 -3.48 12.41
C VAL A 573 -22.61 -4.62 13.16
N THR A 574 -23.86 -4.90 12.81
CA THR A 574 -24.63 -6.03 13.33
C THR A 574 -25.58 -6.55 12.27
N ASN A 575 -25.94 -7.83 12.31
CA ASN A 575 -26.97 -8.41 11.44
C ASN A 575 -28.31 -8.64 12.18
N HIS A 576 -28.56 -7.90 13.26
CA HIS A 576 -29.79 -7.99 14.04
C HIS A 576 -30.74 -6.78 13.77
N PRO A 577 -32.08 -6.97 13.71
CA PRO A 577 -32.80 -8.25 13.78
C PRO A 577 -32.85 -8.97 12.42
N GLU A 578 -33.07 -10.28 12.44
CA GLU A 578 -33.42 -11.08 11.25
C GLU A 578 -32.32 -11.26 10.17
N LEU A 579 -31.03 -11.24 10.53
CA LEU A 579 -29.91 -11.38 9.59
C LEU A 579 -29.81 -10.22 8.59
N GLU A 580 -30.49 -9.11 8.84
CA GLU A 580 -30.35 -7.90 8.04
C GLU A 580 -29.12 -7.10 8.51
N PRO A 581 -28.16 -6.79 7.62
CA PRO A 581 -27.01 -5.97 7.95
C PRO A 581 -27.42 -4.55 8.36
N VAL A 582 -26.87 -4.08 9.47
CA VAL A 582 -27.10 -2.76 10.05
C VAL A 582 -25.76 -2.17 10.48
N VAL A 583 -25.56 -0.89 10.18
CA VAL A 583 -24.37 -0.14 10.60
C VAL A 583 -24.73 0.68 11.84
N LEU A 584 -24.03 0.41 12.94
CA LEU A 584 -24.18 1.14 14.19
C LEU A 584 -23.25 2.36 14.22
N ARG A 585 -22.08 2.24 13.59
CA ARG A 585 -21.09 3.31 13.47
C ARG A 585 -20.31 3.20 12.16
N VAL A 586 -20.15 4.33 11.47
CA VAL A 586 -19.30 4.45 10.28
C VAL A 586 -17.83 4.69 10.66
N PRO A 587 -16.86 4.37 9.79
CA PRO A 587 -15.45 4.67 10.03
C PRO A 587 -15.21 6.15 10.31
N ALA A 588 -14.21 6.46 11.14
CA ALA A 588 -13.84 7.82 11.47
C ALA A 588 -13.20 8.54 10.27
N GLU A 589 -13.75 9.70 9.93
CA GLU A 589 -13.30 10.52 8.81
C GLU A 589 -13.40 12.00 9.15
N ARG A 590 -12.55 12.81 8.51
CA ARG A 590 -12.48 14.25 8.77
C ARG A 590 -12.73 15.02 7.48
N GLY A 591 -13.98 15.45 7.31
CA GLY A 591 -14.35 16.52 6.38
C GLY A 591 -14.10 17.88 7.04
N GLY A 592 -13.17 18.67 6.50
CA GLY A 592 -12.92 20.04 6.98
C GLY A 592 -13.78 21.07 6.23
N PRO A 593 -13.81 22.34 6.67
CA PRO A 593 -14.38 23.42 5.84
C PRO A 593 -13.61 23.52 4.50
N GLY A 594 -14.34 23.49 3.39
CA GLY A 594 -13.81 23.44 2.02
C GLY A 594 -13.65 22.01 1.47
N PRO A 595 -13.00 21.82 0.31
CA PRO A 595 -12.85 20.52 -0.34
C PRO A 595 -11.72 19.72 0.32
N ARG A 596 -11.90 19.31 1.58
CA ARG A 596 -10.88 18.58 2.36
C ARG A 596 -11.43 17.24 2.77
N PHE A 597 -10.67 16.19 2.49
CA PHE A 597 -10.97 14.85 2.96
C PHE A 597 -9.72 14.21 3.55
N SER A 598 -9.85 13.76 4.80
CA SER A 598 -8.80 13.02 5.49
C SER A 598 -9.38 11.79 6.15
N ALA A 599 -8.70 10.66 5.99
CA ALA A 599 -9.03 9.40 6.64
C ALA A 599 -7.79 8.73 7.20
N THR A 600 -7.94 8.09 8.36
CA THR A 600 -6.92 7.22 8.96
C THR A 600 -7.53 5.84 9.11
N ILE A 601 -6.96 4.84 8.44
CA ILE A 601 -7.47 3.47 8.44
C ILE A 601 -6.92 2.74 9.67
N PRO A 602 -7.77 2.33 10.63
CA PRO A 602 -7.32 1.55 11.77
C PRO A 602 -7.18 0.07 11.36
N SER A 603 -5.95 -0.35 11.10
CA SER A 603 -5.64 -1.74 10.75
C SER A 603 -5.33 -2.54 12.01
N LEU A 604 -6.36 -3.14 12.60
CA LEU A 604 -6.24 -3.91 13.85
C LEU A 604 -5.98 -5.39 13.54
N TYR A 605 -4.97 -5.97 14.20
CA TYR A 605 -4.64 -7.39 14.08
C TYR A 605 -4.55 -8.08 15.45
N PRO A 606 -4.95 -9.37 15.54
CA PRO A 606 -4.76 -10.16 16.75
C PRO A 606 -3.29 -10.46 17.01
N VAL A 607 -2.87 -10.36 18.27
CA VAL A 607 -1.58 -10.90 18.71
C VAL A 607 -1.71 -12.43 18.86
N ALA A 608 -0.68 -13.19 18.44
CA ALA A 608 -0.71 -14.66 18.45
C ALA A 608 -0.97 -15.31 19.82
N GLN A 609 -0.76 -14.57 20.92
CA GLN A 609 -0.95 -15.01 22.30
C GLN A 609 -2.36 -14.72 22.84
N GLY A 610 -3.23 -14.10 22.04
CA GLY A 610 -4.58 -13.74 22.43
C GLY A 610 -5.50 -14.94 22.66
N THR A 611 -6.42 -14.80 23.61
CA THR A 611 -7.49 -15.76 23.90
C THR A 611 -8.82 -15.25 23.36
N THR A 612 -9.58 -16.15 22.73
CA THR A 612 -10.97 -15.92 22.29
C THR A 612 -11.89 -16.91 23.00
N GLY A 613 -13.20 -16.68 22.96
CA GLY A 613 -14.16 -17.57 23.62
C GLY A 613 -15.25 -16.84 24.41
N GLN A 614 -15.74 -17.51 25.44
CA GLN A 614 -16.71 -17.00 26.41
C GLN A 614 -16.01 -16.56 27.70
N GLY A 615 -16.59 -15.59 28.43
CA GLY A 615 -16.05 -15.06 29.67
C GLY A 615 -15.81 -13.55 29.66
N TYR A 616 -15.03 -13.10 30.64
CA TYR A 616 -14.63 -11.70 30.78
C TYR A 616 -13.22 -11.55 30.23
N PHE A 617 -13.02 -10.61 29.33
CA PHE A 617 -11.76 -10.38 28.66
C PHE A 617 -11.29 -8.94 28.81
N ASN A 618 -9.97 -8.77 28.89
CA ASN A 618 -9.29 -7.51 28.74
C ASN A 618 -8.60 -7.49 27.37
N GLY A 619 -9.02 -6.56 26.52
CA GLY A 619 -8.39 -6.27 25.24
C GLY A 619 -7.41 -5.11 25.38
N GLU A 620 -6.11 -5.41 25.38
CA GLU A 620 -5.05 -4.40 25.30
C GLU A 620 -4.75 -4.10 23.83
N ILE A 621 -4.92 -2.84 23.43
CA ILE A 621 -4.71 -2.34 22.07
C ILE A 621 -3.45 -1.50 22.08
N GLU A 622 -2.52 -1.77 21.17
CA GLU A 622 -1.27 -1.03 21.01
C GLU A 622 -1.15 -0.47 19.59
N LEU A 623 -0.77 0.80 19.47
CA LEU A 623 -0.39 1.37 18.18
C LEU A 623 1.05 0.98 17.85
N THR A 624 1.24 0.17 16.82
CA THR A 624 2.57 -0.26 16.38
C THR A 624 3.23 0.79 15.50
N SER A 625 2.53 1.28 14.48
CA SER A 625 3.10 2.23 13.52
C SER A 625 2.02 3.09 12.85
N ARG A 626 2.43 4.20 12.20
CA ARG A 626 1.53 4.98 11.33
C ARG A 626 2.26 5.44 10.08
N LYS A 627 1.69 5.10 8.93
CA LYS A 627 2.22 5.43 7.60
C LYS A 627 1.33 6.45 6.88
N SER A 628 1.96 7.43 6.24
CA SER A 628 1.29 8.31 5.26
C SER A 628 1.23 7.57 3.94
N LEU A 629 0.05 7.48 3.32
CA LEU A 629 -0.14 6.84 2.02
C LEU A 629 -0.32 7.87 0.91
N ALA A 630 -0.99 8.98 1.21
CA ALA A 630 -1.14 10.10 0.29
C ALA A 630 -1.34 11.41 1.03
N SER A 631 -0.78 12.49 0.48
CA SER A 631 -0.96 13.86 0.96
C SER A 631 -0.86 14.85 -0.21
N TYR A 632 -1.89 14.87 -1.06
CA TYR A 632 -1.89 15.69 -2.28
C TYR A 632 -3.29 16.12 -2.71
N GLY A 633 -3.39 17.02 -3.68
CA GLY A 633 -4.67 17.43 -4.25
C GLY A 633 -5.20 16.39 -5.26
N ALA A 634 -6.33 15.76 -4.97
CA ALA A 634 -7.02 14.82 -5.84
C ALA A 634 -8.25 15.48 -6.51
N TYR A 635 -8.61 15.04 -7.71
CA TYR A 635 -9.84 15.48 -8.39
C TYR A 635 -11.02 14.54 -8.15
N GLU A 636 -10.75 13.28 -7.85
CA GLU A 636 -11.77 12.30 -7.49
C GLU A 636 -11.20 11.38 -6.41
N VAL A 637 -11.97 11.14 -5.35
CA VAL A 637 -11.65 10.16 -4.32
C VAL A 637 -12.82 9.20 -4.20
N ARG A 638 -12.53 7.90 -4.22
CA ARG A 638 -13.51 6.83 -4.06
C ARG A 638 -13.11 5.91 -2.92
N ARG A 639 -14.10 5.20 -2.39
CA ARG A 639 -13.87 4.07 -1.50
C ARG A 639 -14.91 2.98 -1.73
N GLY A 640 -14.54 1.77 -1.35
CA GLY A 640 -15.47 0.66 -1.26
C GLY A 640 -15.11 -0.30 -0.15
N TRP A 641 -16.05 -1.19 0.16
CA TRP A 641 -15.93 -2.20 1.21
C TRP A 641 -16.11 -3.59 0.65
N TYR A 642 -15.38 -4.52 1.26
CA TYR A 642 -15.52 -5.94 1.02
C TYR A 642 -16.27 -6.59 2.18
N GLY A 643 -17.07 -7.61 1.88
CA GLY A 643 -17.85 -8.36 2.85
C GLY A 643 -19.33 -7.96 2.96
N PRO A 644 -20.07 -8.63 3.86
CA PRO A 644 -21.54 -8.62 3.86
C PRO A 644 -22.19 -7.30 4.27
N TYR A 645 -21.43 -6.37 4.85
CA TYR A 645 -21.93 -5.07 5.34
C TYR A 645 -21.60 -3.90 4.41
N GLY A 646 -20.90 -4.15 3.28
CA GLY A 646 -20.36 -3.09 2.44
C GLY A 646 -21.42 -2.17 1.82
N GLU A 647 -22.53 -2.74 1.37
CA GLU A 647 -23.65 -1.97 0.79
C GLU A 647 -24.25 -1.00 1.82
N GLN A 648 -24.51 -1.49 3.04
CA GLN A 648 -25.10 -0.67 4.11
C GLN A 648 -24.12 0.39 4.63
N LEU A 649 -22.81 0.09 4.62
CA LEU A 649 -21.78 1.08 4.95
C LEU A 649 -21.77 2.23 3.94
N GLY A 650 -21.89 1.93 2.64
CA GLY A 650 -22.03 2.94 1.60
C GLY A 650 -23.29 3.79 1.76
N ASP A 651 -24.44 3.16 1.99
CA ASP A 651 -25.73 3.84 2.15
C ASP A 651 -25.76 4.75 3.38
N VAL A 652 -25.33 4.25 4.55
CA VAL A 652 -25.32 5.04 5.79
C VAL A 652 -24.34 6.21 5.68
N SER A 653 -23.21 6.00 5.01
CA SER A 653 -22.25 7.07 4.75
C SER A 653 -22.80 8.18 3.85
N ALA A 654 -23.68 7.83 2.91
CA ALA A 654 -24.36 8.79 2.04
C ALA A 654 -25.67 9.34 2.63
N SER A 655 -26.04 9.00 3.87
CA SER A 655 -27.32 9.41 4.47
C SER A 655 -27.55 10.93 4.48
N ALA A 656 -26.48 11.73 4.63
CA ALA A 656 -26.55 13.19 4.59
C ALA A 656 -26.96 13.75 3.21
N LEU A 657 -26.79 12.98 2.13
CA LEU A 657 -27.17 13.36 0.78
C LEU A 657 -28.68 13.59 0.63
N ALA A 658 -29.50 12.93 1.46
CA ALA A 658 -30.95 13.12 1.48
C ALA A 658 -31.37 14.56 1.86
N SER A 659 -30.45 15.37 2.42
CA SER A 659 -30.70 16.78 2.74
C SER A 659 -30.44 17.74 1.57
N SER A 660 -29.82 17.27 0.47
CA SER A 660 -29.53 18.08 -0.71
C SER A 660 -30.79 18.30 -1.56
N GLU A 661 -31.04 19.55 -1.91
CA GLU A 661 -32.12 19.93 -2.84
C GLU A 661 -31.77 19.49 -4.26
N ASP A 662 -30.50 19.64 -4.66
CA ASP A 662 -29.99 19.26 -5.98
C ASP A 662 -30.12 17.75 -6.20
N TRP A 663 -29.75 16.93 -5.21
CA TRP A 663 -29.91 15.48 -5.29
C TRP A 663 -31.37 15.04 -5.37
N THR A 664 -32.25 15.72 -4.63
CA THR A 664 -33.69 15.45 -4.67
C THR A 664 -34.29 15.79 -6.03
N ALA A 665 -33.81 16.86 -6.68
CA ALA A 665 -34.27 17.28 -8.00
C ALA A 665 -33.71 16.43 -9.14
N PHE A 666 -32.42 16.04 -9.07
CA PHE A 666 -31.68 15.36 -10.13
C PHE A 666 -30.84 14.18 -9.58
N PRO A 667 -31.47 13.09 -9.11
CA PRO A 667 -30.75 11.96 -8.55
C PRO A 667 -29.81 11.34 -9.59
N GLY A 668 -28.57 11.04 -9.15
CA GLY A 668 -27.53 10.43 -9.97
C GLY A 668 -26.71 11.39 -10.84
N GLN A 669 -26.98 12.71 -10.81
CA GLN A 669 -26.22 13.70 -11.58
C GLN A 669 -25.24 14.47 -10.69
N LEU A 670 -24.07 13.89 -10.45
CA LEU A 670 -22.99 14.49 -9.64
C LEU A 670 -22.59 15.90 -10.11
N SER A 671 -22.63 16.16 -11.41
CA SER A 671 -22.25 17.46 -11.99
C SER A 671 -23.23 18.59 -11.65
N LEU A 672 -24.45 18.28 -11.23
CA LEU A 672 -25.45 19.26 -10.82
C LEU A 672 -25.52 19.44 -9.29
N LEU A 673 -24.76 18.64 -8.54
CA LEU A 673 -24.75 18.65 -7.09
C LEU A 673 -23.85 19.80 -6.60
N THR A 674 -24.43 20.95 -6.29
CA THR A 674 -23.67 22.17 -5.92
C THR A 674 -23.82 22.52 -4.45
N ASP A 675 -24.89 22.05 -3.81
CA ASP A 675 -25.26 22.34 -2.43
C ASP A 675 -24.74 21.32 -1.41
N TYR A 676 -24.01 20.29 -1.85
CA TYR A 676 -23.58 19.17 -1.01
C TYR A 676 -22.08 18.88 -1.15
N ALA A 677 -21.43 18.56 -0.03
CA ALA A 677 -20.10 17.98 0.01
C ALA A 677 -20.12 16.77 0.94
N GLY A 678 -19.64 15.63 0.46
CA GLY A 678 -19.69 14.35 1.18
C GLY A 678 -19.77 13.15 0.25
N TRP A 679 -20.04 11.98 0.83
CA TRP A 679 -20.14 10.72 0.10
C TRP A 679 -21.43 10.61 -0.71
N VAL A 680 -21.29 10.18 -1.96
CA VAL A 680 -22.40 9.89 -2.87
C VAL A 680 -22.29 8.45 -3.37
N PRO A 681 -23.36 7.64 -3.36
CA PRO A 681 -23.33 6.28 -3.87
C PRO A 681 -23.24 6.29 -5.40
N VAL A 682 -22.54 5.31 -5.97
CA VAL A 682 -22.42 5.20 -7.42
C VAL A 682 -23.69 4.55 -7.99
N PRO A 683 -24.49 5.25 -8.84
CA PRO A 683 -25.85 4.82 -9.20
C PRO A 683 -25.96 3.56 -10.09
N SER A 684 -24.84 2.92 -10.46
CA SER A 684 -24.81 1.81 -11.41
C SER A 684 -24.52 0.42 -10.82
N GLN A 685 -24.24 0.32 -9.52
CA GLN A 685 -23.89 -0.95 -8.85
C GLN A 685 -24.49 -1.00 -7.44
N ALA A 686 -24.53 -2.19 -6.83
CA ALA A 686 -24.85 -2.35 -5.41
C ALA A 686 -23.98 -1.38 -4.59
N ALA A 687 -24.56 -0.70 -3.60
CA ALA A 687 -24.07 0.55 -3.02
C ALA A 687 -22.76 0.45 -2.20
N ALA A 688 -21.97 -0.60 -2.37
CA ALA A 688 -20.69 -0.80 -1.69
C ALA A 688 -19.57 0.14 -2.16
N GLU A 689 -19.76 0.92 -3.24
CA GLU A 689 -18.82 1.96 -3.69
C GLU A 689 -19.42 3.36 -3.51
N THR A 690 -18.62 4.27 -2.95
CA THR A 690 -18.98 5.68 -2.78
C THR A 690 -17.89 6.60 -3.33
N VAL A 691 -18.30 7.76 -3.85
CA VAL A 691 -17.40 8.83 -4.33
C VAL A 691 -17.54 10.07 -3.45
N TRP A 692 -16.41 10.69 -3.09
CA TRP A 692 -16.40 11.93 -2.33
C TRP A 692 -16.63 13.11 -3.27
N HIS A 693 -17.71 13.85 -3.04
CA HIS A 693 -18.10 14.97 -3.88
C HIS A 693 -17.78 16.32 -3.21
N THR A 694 -17.24 17.25 -3.99
CA THR A 694 -16.83 18.61 -3.56
C THR A 694 -17.25 19.70 -4.55
N GLY A 695 -18.39 19.53 -5.23
CA GLY A 695 -18.91 20.56 -6.15
C GLY A 695 -18.01 20.86 -7.35
N GLY A 696 -17.10 19.95 -7.71
CA GLY A 696 -16.13 20.12 -8.80
C GLY A 696 -14.80 20.79 -8.40
N GLU A 697 -14.59 21.10 -7.12
CA GLU A 697 -13.29 21.61 -6.64
C GLU A 697 -12.31 20.47 -6.32
N GLN A 698 -11.01 20.73 -6.50
CA GLN A 698 -9.94 19.79 -6.13
C GLN A 698 -9.97 19.51 -4.61
N ILE A 699 -9.93 18.22 -4.26
CA ILE A 699 -9.95 17.69 -2.91
C ILE A 699 -8.53 17.71 -2.35
N LEU A 700 -8.29 18.43 -1.26
CA LEU A 700 -7.08 18.24 -0.45
C LEU A 700 -7.23 16.89 0.28
N PHE A 701 -6.58 15.88 -0.27
CA PHE A 701 -6.71 14.49 0.15
C PHE A 701 -5.54 14.07 1.05
N THR A 702 -5.86 13.47 2.18
CA THR A 702 -4.88 12.84 3.06
C THR A 702 -5.35 11.45 3.47
N LEU A 703 -4.53 10.45 3.21
CA LEU A 703 -4.79 9.06 3.62
C LEU A 703 -3.63 8.54 4.46
N GLN A 704 -3.97 7.92 5.58
CA GLN A 704 -3.01 7.32 6.50
C GLN A 704 -3.48 5.91 6.89
N SER A 705 -2.53 5.02 7.16
CA SER A 705 -2.80 3.73 7.81
C SER A 705 -2.19 3.75 9.20
N ALA A 706 -2.91 3.22 10.18
CA ALA A 706 -2.43 3.01 11.54
C ALA A 706 -2.48 1.51 11.83
N ASP A 707 -1.31 0.90 12.01
CA ASP A 707 -1.21 -0.52 12.32
C ASP A 707 -1.29 -0.70 13.84
N LEU A 708 -2.29 -1.47 14.25
CA LEU A 708 -2.66 -1.69 15.64
C LEU A 708 -2.63 -3.19 15.93
N SER A 709 -2.17 -3.55 17.12
CA SER A 709 -2.24 -4.92 17.61
C SER A 709 -3.16 -5.01 18.82
N MET A 710 -3.89 -6.12 18.96
CA MET A 710 -4.76 -6.36 20.11
C MET A 710 -4.44 -7.69 20.77
N LEU A 711 -4.08 -7.63 22.05
CA LEU A 711 -3.97 -8.78 22.92
C LEU A 711 -5.25 -8.92 23.74
N ILE A 712 -6.03 -9.97 23.46
CA ILE A 712 -7.18 -10.34 24.29
C ILE A 712 -6.71 -11.35 25.33
N SER A 713 -6.98 -11.08 26.60
CA SER A 713 -6.62 -11.96 27.72
C SER A 713 -7.81 -12.12 28.67
N GLU A 714 -7.98 -13.31 29.27
CA GLU A 714 -9.03 -13.54 30.25
C GLU A 714 -8.80 -12.67 31.50
N ALA A 715 -9.84 -11.93 31.92
CA ALA A 715 -9.81 -11.09 33.10
C ALA A 715 -9.83 -11.97 34.36
N THR A 716 -8.74 -11.95 35.13
CA THR A 716 -8.57 -12.72 36.37
C THR A 716 -9.32 -12.17 37.57
#